data_AF-A0A9C9T980-F1
#
_entry.id   AF-A0A9C9T980-F1
#
_cell.length_a   1.000
_cell.length_b   1.000
_cell.length_c   1.000
_cell.angle_alpha   90.00
_cell.angle_beta   90.00
_cell.angle_gamma   90.00
#
_symmetry.space_group_name_H-M   'P 1'
#
loop_
_entity.id
_entity.type
_entity.pdbx_description
1 polymer ?
#
loop_
_entity_poly.entity_id
_entity_poly.type
_entity_poly.pdbx_seq_one_letter_code
_entity_poly.pdbx_strand_id
1 'polypeptide(L)'
;MESTLKAIVLAAGTQSMRADGSPILLERLGEQRVIDAVLNNIRTLVNDEDIYLVVGPFAEAFKQHLGKSYHYIQQATPSGTGHAVALSEPFLTAYAGDLLIVYGDTPLFSAVSLRGLLNHHQQTGADLTLLTAISDEVYPYGHIIRNDSGSIHDLVEHEQASSYERAIRELNLGAYVVESSRLFQVLAALAARHTEQDLALTEIVSEFSLRNWHIGSYQVYDQDEIQGINNRKDLERAAFIVQKRHFLRQEHNESDQIQFGTGGWRAVIGEGFTMFNVRRLSQAIANQIQREGQQARGVLIGFDHRFLSNYAARAAAEIFAGNNVPVQLLTEAAPTPLVEYAALEAGVAYGMVFTASHNAPEWNGLKVFHGNGGLLMTEETNQLEQEANLLTSQRLVRVPFETAHQADVIHYCDYTNAYIDRVASFVDMEIIKRAALRVVVDPMFGVGRLTLGILLNDARCRVNFINERHNPLFGGRSPAPDLNALRLLMAHVRDGEYNLGLAMDGDADRIALINEQGEFIEINDILLLLYWYLHEHKGLRGAVVRNVATTHLLDKLASHYGEEAIETPVGFKWIGDAIIRYDALMGGESSGGMTIRGHIRGKDGILASMLLIEMVAKTNKPISALLEEVWQLTGRATMVETNLPATAEMRVIVPQRLAELIDGGDLPWSVRELRQDDGTKIIFENDKWLLLRFSGTEPVLRIFSEAPTLEGAQEMVDWLAHEITR
;
A
#
# COMPACT_ATOMS: atom_id res chain seq x y z
N MET A 1 -42.81 -4.14 4.70
CA MET A 1 -42.16 -2.82 4.83
C MET A 1 -40.99 -3.05 5.74
N GLU A 2 -39.78 -3.17 5.19
CA GLU A 2 -38.58 -3.32 5.99
C GLU A 2 -38.49 -2.09 6.91
N SER A 3 -38.56 -2.26 8.23
CA SER A 3 -38.31 -1.13 9.14
C SER A 3 -36.83 -0.78 8.99
N THR A 4 -36.54 0.37 8.41
CA THR A 4 -35.18 0.89 8.31
C THR A 4 -34.69 1.22 9.71
N LEU A 5 -33.54 0.65 10.09
CA LEU A 5 -32.85 0.91 11.37
C LEU A 5 -32.75 2.42 11.60
N LYS A 6 -33.02 2.88 12.83
CA LYS A 6 -32.80 4.26 13.26
C LYS A 6 -31.75 4.31 14.36
N ALA A 7 -31.07 5.46 14.49
CA ALA A 7 -30.00 5.61 15.47
C ALA A 7 -30.23 6.78 16.43
N ILE A 8 -29.92 6.59 17.71
CA ILE A 8 -29.88 7.63 18.74
C ILE A 8 -28.42 7.82 19.15
N VAL A 9 -27.91 9.04 19.03
CA VAL A 9 -26.54 9.39 19.41
C VAL A 9 -26.56 10.30 20.62
N LEU A 10 -25.92 9.88 21.71
CA LEU A 10 -25.92 10.60 22.98
C LEU A 10 -24.72 11.55 23.06
N ALA A 11 -24.96 12.84 22.82
CA ALA A 11 -23.96 13.92 22.82
C ALA A 11 -24.28 15.01 23.87
N ALA A 12 -24.99 14.65 24.95
CA ALA A 12 -25.47 15.57 25.97
C ALA A 12 -24.62 15.63 27.25
N GLY A 13 -23.59 14.78 27.36
CA GLY A 13 -22.73 14.71 28.55
C GLY A 13 -21.99 16.03 28.83
N THR A 14 -22.02 16.46 30.08
CA THR A 14 -21.30 17.66 30.58
C THR A 14 -19.99 17.33 31.29
N GLN A 15 -19.65 16.05 31.44
CA GLN A 15 -18.46 15.59 32.16
C GLN A 15 -17.17 15.80 31.34
N SER A 16 -17.28 15.93 30.02
CA SER A 16 -16.14 16.05 29.09
C SER A 16 -16.07 17.48 28.48
N MET A 17 -15.96 18.47 29.36
CA MET A 17 -15.92 19.89 29.02
C MET A 17 -14.50 20.44 29.07
N ARG A 18 -14.15 21.29 28.10
CA ARG A 18 -12.87 22.01 28.08
C ARG A 18 -12.81 23.03 29.22
N ALA A 19 -11.59 23.43 29.59
CA ALA A 19 -11.37 24.53 30.53
C ALA A 19 -11.98 25.87 30.08
N ASP A 20 -12.23 26.03 28.77
CA ASP A 20 -12.90 27.20 28.17
C ASP A 20 -14.43 27.02 28.00
N GLY A 21 -14.98 25.91 28.48
CA GLY A 21 -16.42 25.67 28.47
C GLY A 21 -17.00 25.21 27.12
N SER A 22 -16.19 24.66 26.21
CA SER A 22 -16.66 24.01 24.98
C SER A 22 -16.59 22.46 25.04
N PRO A 23 -17.43 21.72 24.30
CA PRO A 23 -17.54 20.25 24.43
C PRO A 23 -16.40 19.51 23.72
N ILE A 24 -15.83 18.48 24.36
CA ILE A 24 -14.74 17.66 23.79
C ILE A 24 -15.14 16.99 22.46
N LEU A 25 -16.44 16.73 22.28
CA LEU A 25 -17.01 16.11 21.07
C LEU A 25 -16.79 16.94 19.79
N LEU A 26 -16.52 18.24 19.95
CA LEU A 26 -16.20 19.17 18.85
C LEU A 26 -14.68 19.42 18.71
N GLU A 27 -13.82 18.74 19.47
CA GLU A 27 -12.38 18.78 19.26
C GLU A 27 -11.95 17.95 18.05
N ARG A 28 -10.77 18.30 17.52
CA ARG A 28 -10.17 17.59 16.40
C ARG A 28 -9.64 16.23 16.84
N LEU A 29 -9.95 15.23 16.04
CA LEU A 29 -9.45 13.87 16.09
C LEU A 29 -8.85 13.55 14.71
N GLY A 30 -7.57 13.87 14.53
CA GLY A 30 -6.95 13.89 13.20
C GLY A 30 -7.53 15.00 12.32
N GLU A 31 -8.05 14.62 11.15
CA GLU A 31 -8.64 15.56 10.17
C GLU A 31 -10.13 15.85 10.39
N GLN A 32 -10.79 15.10 11.26
CA GLN A 32 -12.22 15.24 11.57
C GLN A 32 -12.43 15.62 13.04
N ARG A 33 -13.67 15.86 13.48
CA ARG A 33 -13.98 15.99 14.92
C ARG A 33 -14.38 14.65 15.53
N VAL A 34 -14.33 14.55 16.86
CA VAL A 34 -14.77 13.36 17.60
C VAL A 34 -16.17 12.92 17.19
N ILE A 35 -17.13 13.85 17.15
CA ILE A 35 -18.52 13.52 16.75
C ILE A 35 -18.63 13.08 15.28
N ASP A 36 -17.78 13.62 14.39
CA ASP A 36 -17.79 13.23 12.97
C ASP A 36 -17.37 11.77 12.82
N ALA A 37 -16.38 11.32 13.61
CA ALA A 37 -15.92 9.93 13.58
C ALA A 37 -17.05 8.96 13.98
N VAL A 38 -17.79 9.27 15.05
CA VAL A 38 -18.95 8.46 15.47
C VAL A 38 -20.02 8.43 14.37
N LEU A 39 -20.40 9.59 13.84
CA LEU A 39 -21.45 9.70 12.82
C LEU A 39 -21.05 9.01 11.51
N ASN A 40 -19.79 9.09 11.09
CA ASN A 40 -19.28 8.43 9.88
C ASN A 40 -19.40 6.90 9.98
N ASN A 41 -19.18 6.32 11.16
CA ASN A 41 -19.40 4.88 11.36
C ASN A 41 -20.89 4.52 11.31
N ILE A 42 -21.76 5.32 11.94
CA ILE A 42 -23.21 5.09 11.96
C ILE A 42 -23.83 5.24 10.56
N ARG A 43 -23.34 6.19 9.75
CA ARG A 43 -23.77 6.42 8.36
C ARG A 43 -23.60 5.23 7.43
N THR A 44 -22.77 4.26 7.81
CA THR A 44 -22.64 2.99 7.07
C THR A 44 -23.84 2.05 7.28
N LEU A 45 -24.67 2.34 8.30
CA LEU A 45 -25.81 1.53 8.73
C LEU A 45 -27.14 2.26 8.53
N VAL A 46 -27.17 3.59 8.70
CA VAL A 46 -28.38 4.42 8.79
C VAL A 46 -28.21 5.71 7.99
N ASN A 47 -29.27 6.20 7.35
CA ASN A 47 -29.25 7.49 6.65
C ASN A 47 -29.23 8.68 7.63
N ASP A 48 -28.71 9.84 7.20
CA ASP A 48 -28.64 11.04 8.06
C ASP A 48 -29.97 11.45 8.70
N GLU A 49 -31.06 11.35 7.94
CA GLU A 49 -32.43 11.69 8.37
C GLU A 49 -33.02 10.73 9.40
N ASP A 50 -32.42 9.56 9.59
CA ASP A 50 -32.82 8.54 10.57
C ASP A 50 -31.94 8.55 11.84
N ILE A 51 -31.09 9.58 11.99
CA ILE A 51 -30.21 9.79 13.14
C ILE A 51 -30.75 10.91 14.05
N TYR A 52 -30.93 10.56 15.33
CA TYR A 52 -31.44 11.41 16.39
C TYR A 52 -30.31 11.76 17.36
N LEU A 53 -29.80 12.98 17.29
CA LEU A 53 -28.69 13.46 18.10
C LEU A 53 -29.23 14.16 19.36
N VAL A 54 -29.04 13.52 20.51
CA VAL A 54 -29.41 14.10 21.81
C VAL A 54 -28.26 14.97 22.27
N VAL A 55 -28.48 16.29 22.30
CA VAL A 55 -27.48 17.31 22.60
C VAL A 55 -27.80 18.02 23.91
N GLY A 56 -26.78 18.40 24.64
CA GLY A 56 -26.90 19.17 25.88
C GLY A 56 -27.04 20.67 25.62
N PRO A 57 -26.49 21.54 26.49
CA PRO A 57 -26.60 23.00 26.33
C PRO A 57 -25.91 23.57 25.07
N PHE A 58 -25.11 22.76 24.35
CA PHE A 58 -24.35 23.17 23.16
C PHE A 58 -25.04 22.84 21.82
N ALA A 59 -26.36 22.64 21.81
CA ALA A 59 -27.12 22.27 20.62
C ALA A 59 -26.82 23.12 19.37
N GLU A 60 -26.67 24.44 19.53
CA GLU A 60 -26.39 25.35 18.42
C GLU A 60 -24.99 25.16 17.82
N ALA A 61 -23.98 24.81 18.64
CA ALA A 61 -22.63 24.52 18.15
C ALA A 61 -22.61 23.24 17.31
N PHE A 62 -23.35 22.21 17.72
CA PHE A 62 -23.52 20.99 16.92
C PHE A 62 -24.25 21.27 15.61
N LYS A 63 -25.35 22.03 15.61
CA LYS A 63 -26.07 22.42 14.38
C LYS A 63 -25.20 23.23 13.42
N GLN A 64 -24.37 24.14 13.95
CA GLN A 64 -23.47 24.93 13.14
C GLN A 64 -22.42 24.07 12.43
N HIS A 65 -21.92 23.02 13.09
CA HIS A 65 -20.90 22.12 12.53
C HIS A 65 -21.50 21.05 11.61
N LEU A 66 -22.56 20.37 12.06
CA LEU A 66 -23.14 19.18 11.43
C LEU A 66 -24.26 19.50 10.41
N GLY A 67 -24.81 20.71 10.45
CA GLY A 67 -25.88 21.14 9.53
C GLY A 67 -27.29 20.81 10.03
N LYS A 68 -28.21 20.50 9.10
CA LYS A 68 -29.65 20.31 9.37
C LYS A 68 -30.16 18.91 9.04
N SER A 69 -29.30 18.02 8.59
CA SER A 69 -29.68 16.68 8.12
C SER A 69 -30.15 15.75 9.24
N TYR A 70 -29.85 16.10 10.50
CA TYR A 70 -30.11 15.28 11.69
C TYR A 70 -31.28 15.80 12.53
N HIS A 71 -31.89 14.91 13.31
CA HIS A 71 -32.86 15.30 14.34
C HIS A 71 -32.16 15.68 15.64
N TYR A 72 -32.12 16.98 15.96
CA TYR A 72 -31.52 17.48 17.21
C TYR A 72 -32.54 17.49 18.35
N ILE A 73 -32.25 16.75 19.42
CA ILE A 73 -33.08 16.67 20.62
C ILE A 73 -32.32 17.31 21.78
N GLN A 74 -32.89 18.32 22.42
CA GLN A 74 -32.20 19.05 23.48
C GLN A 74 -32.51 18.45 24.86
N GLN A 75 -31.46 17.99 25.55
CA GLN A 75 -31.51 17.66 26.97
C GLN A 75 -31.09 18.91 27.77
N ALA A 76 -32.06 19.67 28.27
CA ALA A 76 -31.81 20.94 28.94
C ALA A 76 -31.10 20.80 30.31
N THR A 77 -31.40 19.73 31.04
CA THR A 77 -30.77 19.38 32.33
C THR A 77 -30.09 18.01 32.18
N PRO A 78 -28.82 17.85 32.60
CA PRO A 78 -28.07 16.59 32.44
C PRO A 78 -28.59 15.55 33.43
N SER A 79 -29.65 14.87 33.03
CA SER A 79 -30.50 14.05 33.90
C SER A 79 -30.33 12.53 33.68
N GLY A 80 -29.10 12.13 33.35
CA GLY A 80 -28.75 10.75 33.02
C GLY A 80 -28.96 10.38 31.55
N THR A 81 -28.32 9.29 31.13
CA THR A 81 -28.31 8.80 29.74
C THR A 81 -29.63 8.12 29.35
N GLY A 82 -30.33 7.48 30.29
CA GLY A 82 -31.65 6.91 30.05
C GLY A 82 -32.71 8.00 29.83
N HIS A 83 -32.62 9.11 30.57
CA HIS A 83 -33.46 10.30 30.29
C HIS A 83 -33.14 10.89 28.90
N ALA A 84 -31.86 10.94 28.51
CA ALA A 84 -31.45 11.44 27.19
C ALA A 84 -32.11 10.63 26.06
N VAL A 85 -32.11 9.30 26.17
CA VAL A 85 -32.80 8.41 25.22
C VAL A 85 -34.31 8.62 25.25
N ALA A 86 -34.93 8.73 26.43
CA ALA A 86 -36.38 8.92 26.57
C ALA A 86 -36.90 10.18 25.85
N LEU A 87 -36.11 11.25 25.78
CA LEU A 87 -36.46 12.47 25.05
C LEU A 87 -36.67 12.26 23.54
N SER A 88 -36.20 11.14 22.99
CA SER A 88 -36.44 10.77 21.58
C SER A 88 -37.80 10.13 21.31
N GLU A 89 -38.50 9.64 22.35
CA GLU A 89 -39.78 8.94 22.22
C GLU A 89 -40.81 9.72 21.39
N PRO A 90 -41.04 11.04 21.59
CA PRO A 90 -42.04 11.79 20.82
C PRO A 90 -41.79 11.78 19.31
N PHE A 91 -40.51 11.67 18.91
CA PHE A 91 -40.11 11.66 17.50
C PHE A 91 -40.12 10.25 16.88
N LEU A 92 -40.26 9.22 17.71
CA LEU A 92 -40.20 7.80 17.32
C LEU A 92 -41.51 7.05 17.59
N THR A 93 -42.58 7.74 18.02
CA THR A 93 -43.90 7.13 18.32
C THR A 93 -44.50 6.30 17.18
N ALA A 94 -44.26 6.69 15.93
CA ALA A 94 -44.76 5.97 14.74
C ALA A 94 -43.79 4.89 14.24
N TYR A 95 -42.63 4.71 14.88
CA TYR A 95 -41.59 3.78 14.47
C TYR A 95 -41.64 2.50 15.30
N ALA A 96 -41.85 1.37 14.62
CA ALA A 96 -41.74 0.03 15.19
C ALA A 96 -40.60 -0.70 14.50
N GLY A 97 -39.49 -0.88 15.20
CA GLY A 97 -38.27 -1.50 14.70
C GLY A 97 -37.09 -1.33 15.65
N ASP A 98 -35.92 -1.80 15.21
CA ASP A 98 -34.71 -1.75 16.02
C ASP A 98 -34.14 -0.32 16.10
N LEU A 99 -33.63 0.05 17.26
CA LEU A 99 -32.91 1.30 17.52
C LEU A 99 -31.46 0.99 17.87
N LEU A 100 -30.52 1.60 17.15
CA LEU A 100 -29.10 1.62 17.50
C LEU A 100 -28.84 2.82 18.42
N ILE A 101 -28.40 2.60 19.64
CA ILE A 101 -28.02 3.66 20.58
C ILE A 101 -26.50 3.66 20.71
N VAL A 102 -25.86 4.82 20.50
CA VAL A 102 -24.39 4.97 20.60
C VAL A 102 -24.06 6.25 21.37
N TYR A 103 -23.03 6.19 22.20
CA TYR A 103 -22.53 7.38 22.89
C TYR A 103 -21.67 8.23 21.95
N GLY A 104 -21.75 9.55 22.07
CA GLY A 104 -21.06 10.48 21.16
C GLY A 104 -19.55 10.56 21.38
N ASP A 105 -19.06 10.07 22.52
CA ASP A 105 -17.66 10.07 22.96
C ASP A 105 -16.92 8.75 22.67
N THR A 106 -17.51 7.83 21.89
CA THR A 106 -16.89 6.56 21.48
C THR A 106 -16.48 6.56 20.00
N PRO A 107 -15.61 7.49 19.54
CA PRO A 107 -15.25 7.61 18.12
C PRO A 107 -14.43 6.42 17.60
N LEU A 108 -13.96 5.56 18.49
CA LEU A 108 -13.13 4.41 18.16
C LEU A 108 -13.93 3.16 17.81
N PHE A 109 -15.25 3.13 17.93
CA PHE A 109 -16.03 2.01 17.38
C PHE A 109 -15.84 1.90 15.87
N SER A 110 -15.71 0.68 15.37
CA SER A 110 -15.65 0.44 13.93
C SER A 110 -17.04 0.19 13.35
N ALA A 111 -17.25 0.61 12.10
CA ALA A 111 -18.47 0.27 11.36
C ALA A 111 -18.74 -1.25 11.31
N VAL A 112 -17.67 -2.07 11.28
CA VAL A 112 -17.76 -3.53 11.29
C VAL A 112 -18.29 -4.05 12.63
N SER A 113 -17.79 -3.53 13.76
CA SER A 113 -18.27 -3.90 15.09
C SER A 113 -19.73 -3.51 15.30
N LEU A 114 -20.14 -2.31 14.88
CA LEU A 114 -21.55 -1.89 14.94
C LEU A 114 -22.45 -2.75 14.04
N ARG A 115 -21.98 -3.15 12.85
CA ARG A 115 -22.68 -4.10 11.99
C ARG A 115 -22.78 -5.49 12.63
N GLY A 116 -21.72 -5.95 13.28
CA GLY A 116 -21.69 -7.21 14.03
C GLY A 116 -22.71 -7.24 15.16
N LEU A 117 -22.82 -6.15 15.93
CA LEU A 117 -23.83 -5.96 16.96
C LEU A 117 -25.25 -6.10 16.40
N LEU A 118 -25.55 -5.38 15.31
CA LEU A 118 -26.86 -5.43 14.65
C LEU A 118 -27.18 -6.83 14.12
N ASN A 119 -26.24 -7.46 13.42
CA ASN A 119 -26.43 -8.80 12.86
C ASN A 119 -26.69 -9.82 13.98
N HIS A 120 -25.95 -9.73 15.08
CA HIS A 120 -26.15 -10.60 16.24
C HIS A 120 -27.55 -10.43 16.84
N HIS A 121 -27.99 -9.18 17.05
CA HIS A 121 -29.34 -8.87 17.55
C HIS A 121 -30.43 -9.53 16.67
N GLN A 122 -30.36 -9.31 15.36
CA GLN A 122 -31.35 -9.81 14.41
C GLN A 122 -31.34 -11.34 14.28
N GLN A 123 -30.15 -11.96 14.31
CA GLN A 123 -30.01 -13.42 14.17
C GLN A 123 -30.43 -14.18 15.43
N THR A 124 -30.17 -13.61 16.61
CA THR A 124 -30.56 -14.22 17.88
C THR A 124 -32.01 -13.92 18.25
N GLY A 125 -32.62 -12.91 17.62
CA GLY A 125 -33.94 -12.41 18.02
C GLY A 125 -33.92 -11.84 19.44
N ALA A 126 -32.78 -11.26 19.85
CA ALA A 126 -32.65 -10.60 21.14
C ALA A 126 -33.54 -9.37 21.20
N ASP A 127 -34.04 -9.06 22.40
CA ASP A 127 -34.86 -7.89 22.64
C ASP A 127 -34.00 -6.67 22.97
N LEU A 128 -32.81 -6.93 23.53
CA LEU A 128 -31.73 -6.00 23.81
C LEU A 128 -30.40 -6.69 23.49
N THR A 129 -29.49 -6.01 22.81
CA THR A 129 -28.12 -6.49 22.61
C THR A 129 -27.13 -5.42 22.97
N LEU A 130 -26.16 -5.79 23.81
CA LEU A 130 -25.10 -4.91 24.31
C LEU A 130 -23.82 -5.12 23.51
N LEU A 131 -23.10 -4.04 23.19
CA LEU A 131 -21.71 -4.12 22.75
C LEU A 131 -20.81 -4.29 23.97
N THR A 132 -20.07 -5.40 24.04
CA THR A 132 -19.21 -5.72 25.19
C THR A 132 -17.76 -5.94 24.78
N ALA A 133 -16.85 -5.86 25.75
CA ALA A 133 -15.48 -6.30 25.58
C ALA A 133 -14.94 -6.90 26.87
N ILE A 134 -13.91 -7.74 26.76
CA ILE A 134 -13.11 -8.18 27.90
C ILE A 134 -11.81 -7.37 27.90
N SER A 135 -11.53 -6.69 29.01
CA SER A 135 -10.35 -5.85 29.19
C SER A 135 -9.53 -6.29 30.41
N ASP A 136 -8.21 -6.29 30.25
CA ASP A 136 -7.28 -6.42 31.37
C ASP A 136 -6.93 -5.05 32.01
N GLU A 137 -7.23 -3.96 31.30
CA GLU A 137 -7.11 -2.60 31.80
C GLU A 137 -8.38 -2.14 32.53
N VAL A 138 -8.21 -1.21 33.48
CA VAL A 138 -9.33 -0.66 34.26
C VAL A 138 -9.91 0.55 33.53
N TYR A 139 -11.14 0.41 33.06
CA TYR A 139 -11.92 1.48 32.45
C TYR A 139 -13.11 1.86 33.35
N PRO A 140 -13.56 3.13 33.32
CA PRO A 140 -14.72 3.58 34.08
C PRO A 140 -16.05 3.18 33.40
N TYR A 141 -16.18 1.92 32.99
CA TYR A 141 -17.36 1.38 32.32
C TYR A 141 -18.19 0.48 33.22
N GLY A 142 -19.47 0.37 32.90
CA GLY A 142 -20.36 -0.57 33.56
C GLY A 142 -19.93 -2.03 33.34
N HIS A 143 -20.04 -2.84 34.39
CA HIS A 143 -19.64 -4.25 34.40
C HIS A 143 -20.83 -5.15 34.07
N ILE A 144 -20.65 -6.11 33.16
CA ILE A 144 -21.69 -7.07 32.75
C ILE A 144 -21.81 -8.17 33.79
N ILE A 145 -22.97 -8.30 34.42
CA ILE A 145 -23.23 -9.33 35.42
C ILE A 145 -23.99 -10.49 34.76
N ARG A 146 -23.38 -11.67 34.74
CA ARG A 146 -24.00 -12.89 34.22
C ARG A 146 -24.44 -13.80 35.37
N ASN A 147 -25.55 -14.50 35.16
CA ASN A 147 -25.99 -15.57 36.06
C ASN A 147 -25.25 -16.89 35.76
N ASP A 148 -25.53 -17.93 36.53
CA ASP A 148 -24.91 -19.25 36.39
C ASP A 148 -25.17 -19.93 35.03
N SER A 149 -26.21 -19.52 34.29
CA SER A 149 -26.46 -20.01 32.93
C SER A 149 -25.71 -19.24 31.85
N GLY A 150 -24.89 -18.24 32.24
CA GLY A 150 -24.15 -17.38 31.34
C GLY A 150 -24.99 -16.26 30.69
N SER A 151 -26.26 -16.13 31.08
CA SER A 151 -27.15 -15.06 30.59
C SER A 151 -26.89 -13.76 31.34
N ILE A 152 -27.01 -12.63 30.65
CA ILE A 152 -26.88 -11.31 31.27
C ILE A 152 -28.07 -11.10 32.20
N HIS A 153 -27.76 -10.89 33.47
CA HIS A 153 -28.74 -10.67 34.54
C HIS A 153 -28.84 -9.20 34.90
N ASP A 154 -27.71 -8.50 34.95
CA ASP A 154 -27.62 -7.12 35.38
C ASP A 154 -26.42 -6.39 34.75
N LEU A 155 -26.39 -5.07 34.88
CA LEU A 155 -25.27 -4.22 34.50
C LEU A 155 -25.07 -3.15 35.56
N VAL A 156 -23.89 -3.12 36.17
CA VAL A 156 -23.60 -2.20 37.28
C VAL A 156 -22.59 -1.15 36.83
N GLU A 157 -22.93 0.14 36.97
CA GLU A 157 -22.03 1.25 36.66
C GLU A 157 -20.75 1.21 37.50
N HIS A 158 -19.62 1.61 36.92
CA HIS A 158 -18.31 1.54 37.59
C HIS A 158 -18.27 2.23 38.95
N GLU A 159 -18.91 3.40 39.05
CA GLU A 159 -18.97 4.22 40.26
C GLU A 159 -19.77 3.53 41.38
N GLN A 160 -20.77 2.73 41.01
CA GLN A 160 -21.69 2.02 41.90
C GLN A 160 -21.21 0.60 42.23
N ALA A 161 -20.29 0.04 41.42
CA ALA A 161 -19.79 -1.31 41.55
C ALA A 161 -19.00 -1.55 42.86
N SER A 162 -19.31 -2.66 43.52
CA SER A 162 -18.54 -3.21 44.64
C SER A 162 -17.15 -3.67 44.20
N SER A 163 -16.26 -3.97 45.16
CA SER A 163 -14.92 -4.51 44.85
C SER A 163 -14.96 -5.86 44.11
N TYR A 164 -16.01 -6.66 44.32
CA TYR A 164 -16.20 -7.91 43.60
C TYR A 164 -16.66 -7.66 42.15
N GLU A 165 -17.61 -6.76 41.94
CA GLU A 165 -18.09 -6.41 40.60
C GLU A 165 -17.01 -5.73 39.76
N ARG A 166 -16.18 -4.87 40.37
CA ARG A 166 -15.02 -4.27 39.70
C ARG A 166 -13.95 -5.27 39.25
N ALA A 167 -13.97 -6.50 39.78
CA ALA A 167 -13.09 -7.58 39.32
C ALA A 167 -13.60 -8.27 38.04
N ILE A 168 -14.85 -8.01 37.64
CA ILE A 168 -15.43 -8.53 36.40
C ILE A 168 -14.84 -7.75 35.23
N ARG A 169 -14.19 -8.48 34.31
CA ARG A 169 -13.46 -7.92 33.16
C ARG A 169 -14.34 -7.65 31.95
N GLU A 170 -15.57 -8.15 31.92
CA GLU A 170 -16.51 -7.89 30.84
C GLU A 170 -17.21 -6.54 31.06
N LEU A 171 -16.99 -5.62 30.12
CA LEU A 171 -17.43 -4.25 30.18
C LEU A 171 -18.52 -3.98 29.14
N ASN A 172 -19.47 -3.13 29.51
CA ASN A 172 -20.41 -2.51 28.58
C ASN A 172 -19.74 -1.30 27.93
N LEU A 173 -19.65 -1.29 26.60
CA LEU A 173 -18.99 -0.21 25.87
C LEU A 173 -19.90 0.98 25.58
N GLY A 174 -21.20 0.87 25.84
CA GLY A 174 -22.13 1.98 25.59
C GLY A 174 -22.68 2.03 24.16
N ALA A 175 -22.78 0.89 23.49
CA ALA A 175 -23.59 0.74 22.28
C ALA A 175 -24.63 -0.37 22.45
N TYR A 176 -25.85 -0.11 21.99
CA TYR A 176 -27.01 -0.97 22.22
C TYR A 176 -27.82 -1.11 20.92
N VAL A 177 -28.39 -2.30 20.70
CA VAL A 177 -29.49 -2.47 19.74
C VAL A 177 -30.70 -2.99 20.51
N VAL A 178 -31.85 -2.33 20.35
CA VAL A 178 -33.05 -2.59 21.14
C VAL A 178 -34.30 -2.30 20.33
N GLU A 179 -35.34 -3.11 20.50
CA GLU A 179 -36.63 -2.85 19.86
C GLU A 179 -37.30 -1.61 20.48
N SER A 180 -37.77 -0.67 19.62
CA SER A 180 -38.23 0.65 20.05
C SER A 180 -39.36 0.61 21.07
N SER A 181 -40.38 -0.23 20.87
CA SER A 181 -41.54 -0.28 21.76
C SER A 181 -41.19 -0.77 23.16
N ARG A 182 -40.31 -1.79 23.25
CA ARG A 182 -39.81 -2.33 24.52
C ARG A 182 -38.91 -1.35 25.25
N LEU A 183 -38.03 -0.66 24.52
CA LEU A 183 -37.16 0.37 25.09
C LEU A 183 -37.98 1.44 25.82
N PHE A 184 -38.94 2.07 25.12
CA PHE A 184 -39.71 3.16 25.70
C PHE A 184 -40.66 2.68 26.81
N GLN A 185 -41.20 1.46 26.70
CA GLN A 185 -41.96 0.84 27.80
C GLN A 185 -41.12 0.70 29.08
N VAL A 186 -39.86 0.29 28.95
CA VAL A 186 -38.94 0.12 30.09
C VAL A 186 -38.49 1.47 30.64
N LEU A 187 -38.13 2.43 29.79
CA LEU A 187 -37.74 3.77 30.22
C LEU A 187 -38.87 4.50 30.96
N ALA A 188 -40.13 4.37 30.50
CA ALA A 188 -41.28 4.92 31.20
C ALA A 188 -41.50 4.28 32.58
N ALA A 189 -41.29 2.96 32.69
CA ALA A 189 -41.39 2.25 33.96
C ALA A 189 -40.29 2.65 34.95
N LEU A 190 -39.07 2.89 34.48
CA LEU A 190 -37.97 3.39 35.29
C LEU A 190 -38.21 4.84 35.72
N ALA A 191 -38.58 5.72 34.80
CA ALA A 191 -38.87 7.12 35.10
C ALA A 191 -39.95 7.30 36.17
N ALA A 192 -40.93 6.39 36.24
CA ALA A 192 -41.97 6.41 37.27
C ALA A 192 -41.46 6.07 38.69
N ARG A 193 -40.30 5.42 38.82
CA ARG A 193 -39.70 5.00 40.10
C ARG A 193 -38.64 5.98 40.62
N HIS A 194 -38.13 6.85 39.76
CA HIS A 194 -37.10 7.82 40.09
C HIS A 194 -37.71 9.13 40.61
N THR A 195 -37.36 9.51 41.84
CA THR A 195 -37.75 10.80 42.45
C THR A 195 -36.81 11.95 42.10
N GLU A 196 -35.60 11.63 41.64
CA GLU A 196 -34.60 12.56 41.13
C GLU A 196 -34.36 12.29 39.63
N GLN A 197 -34.03 13.34 38.87
CA GLN A 197 -33.82 13.24 37.42
C GLN A 197 -32.42 12.69 37.10
N ASP A 198 -32.03 11.50 37.58
CA ASP A 198 -30.74 10.87 37.22
C ASP A 198 -30.97 9.41 36.80
N LEU A 199 -31.50 9.24 35.59
CA LEU A 199 -31.84 7.93 35.03
C LEU A 199 -30.71 7.43 34.13
N ALA A 200 -30.02 6.35 34.52
CA ALA A 200 -28.97 5.75 33.72
C ALA A 200 -29.54 4.77 32.68
N LEU A 201 -28.98 4.77 31.47
CA LEU A 201 -29.43 3.85 30.41
C LEU A 201 -29.15 2.38 30.78
N THR A 202 -28.14 2.12 31.59
CA THR A 202 -27.75 0.78 32.04
C THR A 202 -28.82 0.08 32.86
N GLU A 203 -29.69 0.83 33.55
CA GLU A 203 -30.81 0.29 34.34
C GLU A 203 -31.85 -0.45 33.49
N ILE A 204 -31.88 -0.25 32.16
CA ILE A 204 -32.78 -1.02 31.29
C ILE A 204 -32.45 -2.52 31.32
N VAL A 205 -31.19 -2.89 31.57
CA VAL A 205 -30.77 -4.31 31.57
C VAL A 205 -31.49 -5.09 32.66
N SER A 206 -31.52 -4.57 33.89
CA SER A 206 -32.21 -5.20 35.01
C SER A 206 -33.71 -5.29 34.76
N GLU A 207 -34.33 -4.27 34.14
CA GLU A 207 -35.76 -4.29 33.79
C GLU A 207 -36.11 -5.29 32.67
N PHE A 208 -35.24 -5.46 31.68
CA PHE A 208 -35.39 -6.49 30.63
C PHE A 208 -35.27 -7.89 31.25
N SER A 209 -34.31 -8.07 32.16
CA SER A 209 -34.09 -9.31 32.91
C SER A 209 -35.32 -9.67 33.76
N LEU A 210 -35.88 -8.72 34.51
CA LEU A 210 -37.11 -8.89 35.30
C LEU A 210 -38.34 -9.31 34.47
N ARG A 211 -38.38 -8.94 33.18
CA ARG A 211 -39.46 -9.30 32.24
C ARG A 211 -39.22 -10.63 31.53
N ASN A 212 -38.09 -11.30 31.79
CA ASN A 212 -37.62 -12.49 31.07
C ASN A 212 -37.51 -12.24 29.55
N TRP A 213 -37.12 -11.03 29.16
CA TRP A 213 -36.81 -10.70 27.77
C TRP A 213 -35.37 -11.09 27.43
N HIS A 214 -35.12 -11.43 26.17
CA HIS A 214 -33.83 -11.94 25.75
C HIS A 214 -32.80 -10.81 25.66
N ILE A 215 -31.75 -10.89 26.49
CA ILE A 215 -30.60 -9.98 26.46
C ILE A 215 -29.41 -10.70 25.85
N GLY A 216 -28.94 -10.21 24.70
CA GLY A 216 -27.74 -10.67 24.02
C GLY A 216 -26.54 -9.75 24.26
N SER A 217 -25.36 -10.20 23.87
CA SER A 217 -24.14 -9.39 23.83
C SER A 217 -23.32 -9.75 22.60
N TYR A 218 -22.82 -8.73 21.91
CA TYR A 218 -21.81 -8.89 20.87
C TYR A 218 -20.47 -8.40 21.43
N GLN A 219 -19.53 -9.32 21.61
CA GLN A 219 -18.21 -9.03 22.15
C GLN A 219 -17.26 -8.57 21.04
N VAL A 220 -16.66 -7.39 21.20
CA VAL A 220 -15.52 -6.96 20.39
C VAL A 220 -14.21 -7.42 21.02
N TYR A 221 -13.20 -7.64 20.17
CA TYR A 221 -11.88 -8.11 20.59
C TYR A 221 -10.78 -7.08 20.34
N ASP A 222 -11.02 -6.06 19.50
CA ASP A 222 -10.08 -4.96 19.31
C ASP A 222 -10.09 -4.06 20.54
N GLN A 223 -9.00 -4.12 21.31
CA GLN A 223 -8.82 -3.31 22.52
C GLN A 223 -8.80 -1.81 22.19
N ASP A 224 -8.42 -1.42 20.97
CA ASP A 224 -8.45 -0.03 20.52
C ASP A 224 -9.90 0.51 20.39
N GLU A 225 -10.93 -0.35 20.33
CA GLU A 225 -12.34 0.08 20.31
C GLU A 225 -12.93 0.34 21.70
N ILE A 226 -12.26 -0.08 22.78
CA ILE A 226 -12.81 -0.03 24.13
C ILE A 226 -12.86 1.41 24.65
N GLN A 227 -11.80 2.20 24.45
CA GLN A 227 -11.65 3.52 25.07
C GLN A 227 -12.53 4.61 24.40
N GLY A 228 -13.35 5.27 25.21
CA GLY A 228 -14.05 6.53 24.88
C GLY A 228 -13.25 7.76 25.31
N ILE A 229 -13.78 8.96 25.04
CA ILE A 229 -13.07 10.23 25.28
C ILE A 229 -13.71 11.02 26.42
N ASN A 230 -13.08 10.96 27.60
CA ASN A 230 -13.50 11.71 28.78
C ASN A 230 -12.60 12.93 29.04
N ASN A 231 -11.31 12.82 28.73
CA ASN A 231 -10.33 13.87 28.97
C ASN A 231 -9.32 14.01 27.82
N ARG A 232 -8.41 14.98 27.93
CA ARG A 232 -7.41 15.28 26.90
C ARG A 232 -6.43 14.14 26.63
N LYS A 233 -6.06 13.36 27.65
CA LYS A 233 -5.18 12.19 27.49
C LYS A 233 -5.88 11.10 26.66
N ASP A 234 -7.18 10.91 26.86
CA ASP A 234 -7.98 10.00 26.04
C ASP A 234 -8.03 10.48 24.58
N LEU A 235 -8.20 11.79 24.36
CA LEU A 235 -8.19 12.38 23.01
C LEU A 235 -6.85 12.17 22.29
N GLU A 236 -5.72 12.36 22.99
CA GLU A 236 -4.38 12.11 22.44
C GLU A 236 -4.18 10.62 22.09
N ARG A 237 -4.64 9.71 22.95
CA ARG A 237 -4.61 8.26 22.69
C ARG A 237 -5.52 7.88 21.52
N ALA A 238 -6.72 8.42 21.44
CA ALA A 238 -7.65 8.21 20.33
C ALA A 238 -7.08 8.74 19.01
N ALA A 239 -6.42 9.91 19.02
CA ALA A 239 -5.77 10.45 17.82
C ALA A 239 -4.66 9.53 17.30
N PHE A 240 -3.86 8.98 18.21
CA PHE A 240 -2.86 7.97 17.88
C PHE A 240 -3.49 6.72 17.26
N ILE A 241 -4.56 6.18 17.86
CA ILE A 241 -5.28 5.00 17.33
C ILE A 241 -5.86 5.26 15.94
N VAL A 242 -6.43 6.45 15.72
CA VAL A 242 -6.97 6.84 14.40
C VAL A 242 -5.87 6.88 13.34
N GLN A 243 -4.71 7.43 13.66
CA GLN A 243 -3.54 7.43 12.77
C GLN A 243 -3.02 6.00 12.52
N LYS A 244 -2.89 5.19 13.57
CA LYS A 244 -2.52 3.76 13.47
C LYS A 244 -3.48 3.02 12.52
N ARG A 245 -4.80 3.18 12.68
CA ARG A 245 -5.78 2.51 11.82
C ARG A 245 -5.72 2.95 10.36
N HIS A 246 -5.39 4.22 10.10
CA HIS A 246 -5.17 4.70 8.73
C HIS A 246 -4.08 3.87 8.02
N PHE A 247 -2.97 3.58 8.73
CA PHE A 247 -1.89 2.77 8.18
C PHE A 247 -2.20 1.28 8.10
N LEU A 248 -2.93 0.69 9.05
CA LEU A 248 -3.32 -0.73 8.98
C LEU A 248 -4.16 -1.05 7.74
N ARG A 249 -5.05 -0.13 7.33
CA ARG A 249 -5.87 -0.27 6.11
C ARG A 249 -5.04 -0.28 4.83
N GLN A 250 -3.85 0.32 4.85
CA GLN A 250 -2.94 0.33 3.70
C GLN A 250 -2.08 -0.94 3.60
N GLU A 251 -1.85 -1.65 4.72
CA GLU A 251 -0.96 -2.82 4.75
C GLU A 251 -1.67 -4.13 4.39
N HIS A 252 -2.94 -4.29 4.77
CA HIS A 252 -3.72 -5.48 4.43
C HIS A 252 -4.57 -5.22 3.17
N ASN A 253 -4.03 -5.60 2.01
CA ASN A 253 -4.75 -5.71 0.73
C ASN A 253 -5.80 -6.84 0.71
N GLU A 254 -6.39 -7.17 1.86
CA GLU A 254 -7.59 -8.01 1.99
C GLU A 254 -8.85 -7.27 1.50
N SER A 255 -8.71 -5.98 1.19
CA SER A 255 -9.80 -5.17 0.69
C SER A 255 -10.00 -5.38 -0.82
N ASP A 256 -11.26 -5.34 -1.25
CA ASP A 256 -11.64 -5.18 -2.65
C ASP A 256 -11.36 -3.72 -3.11
N GLN A 257 -10.23 -3.13 -2.73
CA GLN A 257 -9.78 -1.83 -3.21
C GLN A 257 -8.53 -2.01 -4.05
N ILE A 258 -8.48 -1.26 -5.14
CA ILE A 258 -7.30 -1.07 -5.96
C ILE A 258 -6.44 -0.02 -5.26
N GLN A 259 -5.14 -0.28 -5.13
CA GLN A 259 -4.17 0.69 -4.61
C GLN A 259 -2.90 0.68 -5.48
N PHE A 260 -2.49 1.85 -5.99
CA PHE A 260 -1.29 1.97 -6.79
C PHE A 260 -0.03 2.13 -5.93
N GLY A 261 0.96 1.26 -6.17
CA GLY A 261 2.31 1.42 -5.66
C GLY A 261 3.21 2.19 -6.62
N THR A 262 4.52 2.21 -6.34
CA THR A 262 5.53 2.89 -7.17
C THR A 262 5.68 2.29 -8.57
N GLY A 263 5.33 1.02 -8.75
CA GLY A 263 5.48 0.28 -10.00
C GLY A 263 4.18 -0.40 -10.44
N GLY A 264 3.05 0.29 -10.31
CA GLY A 264 1.72 -0.20 -10.70
C GLY A 264 0.86 -0.69 -9.53
N TRP A 265 -0.31 -1.24 -9.85
CA TRP A 265 -1.19 -1.91 -8.88
C TRP A 265 -0.74 -3.36 -8.71
N ARG A 266 -0.58 -3.83 -7.48
CA ARG A 266 -0.24 -5.23 -7.15
C ARG A 266 -1.10 -5.72 -6.00
N ALA A 267 -1.59 -6.95 -6.10
CA ALA A 267 -2.35 -7.58 -5.03
C ALA A 267 -2.24 -9.11 -5.09
N VAL A 268 -2.60 -9.76 -3.99
CA VAL A 268 -2.68 -11.22 -3.90
C VAL A 268 -3.84 -11.73 -4.75
N ILE A 269 -3.61 -12.79 -5.52
CA ILE A 269 -4.61 -13.44 -6.36
C ILE A 269 -5.73 -14.01 -5.48
N GLY A 270 -6.98 -13.62 -5.75
CA GLY A 270 -8.16 -14.06 -5.00
C GLY A 270 -8.57 -13.14 -3.85
N GLU A 271 -7.68 -12.25 -3.41
CA GLU A 271 -7.98 -11.14 -2.49
C GLU A 271 -8.17 -9.86 -3.31
N GLY A 272 -7.21 -8.93 -3.29
CA GLY A 272 -7.29 -7.72 -4.09
C GLY A 272 -7.16 -7.95 -5.60
N PHE A 273 -6.37 -8.93 -6.07
CA PHE A 273 -6.24 -9.20 -7.51
C PHE A 273 -7.35 -10.13 -7.99
N THR A 274 -8.47 -9.53 -8.40
CA THR A 274 -9.62 -10.23 -8.98
C THR A 274 -9.90 -9.78 -10.41
N MET A 275 -10.57 -10.62 -11.20
CA MET A 275 -11.05 -10.22 -12.53
C MET A 275 -12.08 -9.08 -12.48
N PHE A 276 -12.70 -8.85 -11.32
CA PHE A 276 -13.55 -7.67 -11.13
C PHE A 276 -12.69 -6.41 -11.07
N ASN A 277 -11.57 -6.45 -10.34
CA ASN A 277 -10.70 -5.28 -10.14
C ASN A 277 -9.89 -4.94 -11.38
N VAL A 278 -9.45 -5.97 -12.11
CA VAL A 278 -8.90 -5.80 -13.46
C VAL A 278 -9.87 -5.02 -14.34
N ARG A 279 -11.16 -5.37 -14.33
CA ARG A 279 -12.18 -4.69 -15.14
C ARG A 279 -12.50 -3.28 -14.64
N ARG A 280 -12.59 -3.08 -13.32
CA ARG A 280 -12.80 -1.74 -12.72
C ARG A 280 -11.67 -0.79 -13.10
N LEU A 281 -10.43 -1.22 -12.94
CA LEU A 281 -9.26 -0.42 -13.31
C LEU A 281 -9.22 -0.15 -14.82
N SER A 282 -9.46 -1.17 -15.65
CA SER A 282 -9.52 -1.01 -17.10
C SER A 282 -10.64 -0.04 -17.54
N GLN A 283 -11.78 -0.04 -16.84
CA GLN A 283 -12.88 0.88 -17.12
C GLN A 283 -12.52 2.33 -16.74
N ALA A 284 -11.86 2.54 -15.60
CA ALA A 284 -11.35 3.86 -15.22
C ALA A 284 -10.34 4.39 -16.24
N ILE A 285 -9.43 3.54 -16.73
CA ILE A 285 -8.48 3.91 -17.80
C ILE A 285 -9.22 4.20 -19.11
N ALA A 286 -10.22 3.39 -19.50
CA ALA A 286 -11.03 3.65 -20.69
C ALA A 286 -11.78 4.99 -20.59
N ASN A 287 -12.33 5.32 -19.42
CA ASN A 287 -12.97 6.61 -19.17
C ASN A 287 -11.95 7.77 -19.31
N GLN A 288 -10.73 7.61 -18.81
CA GLN A 288 -9.66 8.59 -18.99
C GLN A 288 -9.32 8.79 -20.47
N ILE A 289 -9.11 7.71 -21.24
CA ILE A 289 -8.87 7.78 -22.69
C ILE A 289 -9.99 8.55 -23.40
N GLN A 290 -11.25 8.33 -22.99
CA GLN A 290 -12.39 9.06 -23.56
C GLN A 290 -12.39 10.55 -23.18
N ARG A 291 -12.09 10.90 -21.92
CA ARG A 291 -11.99 12.29 -21.46
C ARG A 291 -10.90 13.05 -22.22
N GLU A 292 -9.81 12.39 -22.56
CA GLU A 292 -8.70 12.97 -23.31
C GLU A 292 -8.90 12.95 -24.83
N GLY A 293 -9.98 12.34 -25.33
CA GLY A 293 -10.25 12.23 -26.77
C GLY A 293 -9.25 11.33 -27.52
N GLN A 294 -8.63 10.36 -26.83
CA GLN A 294 -7.58 9.50 -27.37
C GLN A 294 -8.06 8.10 -27.80
N GLN A 295 -9.38 7.87 -27.90
CA GLN A 295 -9.97 6.55 -28.18
C GLN A 295 -9.37 5.88 -29.43
N ALA A 296 -9.17 6.67 -30.50
CA ALA A 296 -8.66 6.16 -31.77
C ALA A 296 -7.22 5.64 -31.70
N ARG A 297 -6.43 6.04 -30.69
CA ARG A 297 -5.07 5.53 -30.49
C ARG A 297 -5.06 4.11 -29.92
N GLY A 298 -6.15 3.69 -29.28
CA GLY A 298 -6.25 2.37 -28.68
C GLY A 298 -5.28 2.14 -27.50
N VAL A 299 -5.14 0.88 -27.12
CA VAL A 299 -4.23 0.41 -26.06
C VAL A 299 -3.43 -0.80 -26.50
N LEU A 300 -2.25 -0.98 -25.91
CA LEU A 300 -1.44 -2.20 -26.04
C LEU A 300 -1.40 -2.96 -24.72
N ILE A 301 -1.65 -4.27 -24.74
CA ILE A 301 -1.71 -5.12 -23.55
C ILE A 301 -0.74 -6.30 -23.69
N GLY A 302 0.18 -6.43 -22.74
CA GLY A 302 1.05 -7.58 -22.53
C GLY A 302 0.81 -8.26 -21.19
N PHE A 303 1.49 -9.37 -20.96
CA PHE A 303 1.40 -10.15 -19.73
C PHE A 303 2.67 -11.00 -19.51
N ASP A 304 2.94 -11.37 -18.26
CA ASP A 304 4.03 -12.29 -17.92
C ASP A 304 3.57 -13.75 -17.71
N HIS A 305 4.47 -14.59 -17.21
CA HIS A 305 4.22 -16.02 -16.96
C HIS A 305 3.44 -16.34 -15.69
N ARG A 306 3.03 -15.34 -14.88
CA ARG A 306 2.29 -15.57 -13.63
C ARG A 306 0.94 -16.19 -13.89
N PHE A 307 0.43 -16.83 -12.85
CA PHE A 307 -0.93 -17.35 -12.88
C PHE A 307 -1.95 -16.22 -13.16
N LEU A 308 -2.87 -16.46 -14.09
CA LEU A 308 -3.92 -15.55 -14.55
C LEU A 308 -3.50 -14.29 -15.34
N SER A 309 -2.21 -13.99 -15.57
CA SER A 309 -1.83 -12.75 -16.29
C SER A 309 -2.44 -12.66 -17.69
N ASN A 310 -2.45 -13.77 -18.45
CA ASN A 310 -3.10 -13.84 -19.77
C ASN A 310 -4.63 -13.68 -19.70
N TYR A 311 -5.29 -14.24 -18.68
CA TYR A 311 -6.73 -14.09 -18.48
C TYR A 311 -7.10 -12.65 -18.07
N ALA A 312 -6.26 -12.01 -17.27
CA ALA A 312 -6.42 -10.62 -16.88
C ALA A 312 -6.26 -9.69 -18.10
N ALA A 313 -5.28 -9.95 -18.96
CA ALA A 313 -5.11 -9.24 -20.23
C ALA A 313 -6.35 -9.33 -21.13
N ARG A 314 -6.95 -10.52 -21.25
CA ARG A 314 -8.22 -10.69 -22.00
C ARG A 314 -9.38 -9.96 -21.33
N ALA A 315 -9.53 -10.04 -20.01
CA ALA A 315 -10.60 -9.37 -19.27
C ALA A 315 -10.50 -7.83 -19.36
N ALA A 316 -9.29 -7.28 -19.41
CA ALA A 316 -9.05 -5.88 -19.69
C ALA A 316 -9.45 -5.51 -21.13
N ALA A 317 -9.03 -6.33 -22.11
CA ALA A 317 -9.36 -6.13 -23.51
C ALA A 317 -10.89 -6.07 -23.77
N GLU A 318 -11.68 -6.91 -23.09
CA GLU A 318 -13.15 -6.88 -23.15
C GLU A 318 -13.75 -5.52 -22.77
N ILE A 319 -13.15 -4.84 -21.77
CA ILE A 319 -13.59 -3.53 -21.29
C ILE A 319 -13.24 -2.44 -22.29
N PHE A 320 -11.97 -2.40 -22.75
CA PHE A 320 -11.55 -1.42 -23.75
C PHE A 320 -12.38 -1.54 -25.04
N ALA A 321 -12.58 -2.77 -25.53
CA ALA A 321 -13.42 -3.01 -26.70
C ALA A 321 -14.88 -2.57 -26.47
N GLY A 322 -15.46 -2.85 -25.31
CA GLY A 322 -16.81 -2.38 -24.97
C GLY A 322 -16.97 -0.86 -24.92
N ASN A 323 -15.86 -0.14 -24.68
CA ASN A 323 -15.79 1.31 -24.67
C ASN A 323 -15.31 1.91 -26.00
N ASN A 324 -15.32 1.12 -27.08
CA ASN A 324 -14.86 1.50 -28.43
C ASN A 324 -13.39 1.97 -28.48
N VAL A 325 -12.54 1.39 -27.64
CA VAL A 325 -11.09 1.60 -27.65
C VAL A 325 -10.44 0.36 -28.30
N PRO A 326 -9.77 0.51 -29.45
CA PRO A 326 -9.07 -0.60 -30.11
C PRO A 326 -7.98 -1.19 -29.20
N VAL A 327 -7.78 -2.51 -29.29
CA VAL A 327 -6.83 -3.23 -28.44
C VAL A 327 -5.83 -4.01 -29.29
N GLN A 328 -4.56 -3.74 -29.07
CA GLN A 328 -3.44 -4.58 -29.50
C GLN A 328 -3.03 -5.49 -28.35
N LEU A 329 -3.25 -6.80 -28.47
CA LEU A 329 -2.94 -7.78 -27.44
C LEU A 329 -1.73 -8.62 -27.86
N LEU A 330 -0.67 -8.64 -27.04
CA LEU A 330 0.48 -9.49 -27.33
C LEU A 330 0.07 -10.98 -27.35
N THR A 331 0.63 -11.70 -28.32
CA THR A 331 0.31 -13.12 -28.55
C THR A 331 0.90 -14.04 -27.49
N GLU A 332 2.07 -13.67 -26.97
CA GLU A 332 2.83 -14.47 -26.00
C GLU A 332 3.20 -13.62 -24.78
N ALA A 333 3.62 -14.30 -23.71
CA ALA A 333 4.15 -13.63 -22.52
C ALA A 333 5.45 -12.90 -22.88
N ALA A 334 5.60 -11.67 -22.39
CA ALA A 334 6.67 -10.79 -22.83
C ALA A 334 7.29 -9.99 -21.67
N PRO A 335 8.59 -9.63 -21.77
CA PRO A 335 9.23 -8.68 -20.86
C PRO A 335 8.47 -7.35 -20.77
N THR A 336 8.40 -6.77 -19.57
CA THR A 336 7.95 -5.38 -19.39
C THR A 336 8.64 -4.40 -20.36
N PRO A 337 9.98 -4.42 -20.56
CA PRO A 337 10.62 -3.52 -21.51
C PRO A 337 10.19 -3.72 -22.98
N LEU A 338 9.80 -4.95 -23.38
CA LEU A 338 9.23 -5.21 -24.70
C LEU A 338 7.86 -4.56 -24.82
N VAL A 339 6.99 -4.72 -23.82
CA VAL A 339 5.66 -4.10 -23.81
C VAL A 339 5.76 -2.58 -23.88
N GLU A 340 6.70 -1.99 -23.15
CA GLU A 340 6.93 -0.54 -23.16
C GLU A 340 7.43 -0.05 -24.53
N TYR A 341 8.40 -0.75 -25.11
CA TYR A 341 8.87 -0.47 -26.48
C TYR A 341 7.74 -0.59 -27.49
N ALA A 342 6.93 -1.65 -27.41
CA ALA A 342 5.81 -1.88 -28.31
C ALA A 342 4.75 -0.78 -28.20
N ALA A 343 4.46 -0.29 -26.98
CA ALA A 343 3.53 0.81 -26.77
C ALA A 343 4.03 2.11 -27.42
N LEU A 344 5.33 2.39 -27.31
CA LEU A 344 5.98 3.53 -27.97
C LEU A 344 5.88 3.42 -29.49
N GLU A 345 6.26 2.27 -30.06
CA GLU A 345 6.25 2.02 -31.50
C GLU A 345 4.83 2.09 -32.09
N ALA A 346 3.85 1.51 -31.38
CA ALA A 346 2.46 1.48 -31.81
C ALA A 346 1.74 2.84 -31.69
N GLY A 347 2.31 3.80 -30.95
CA GLY A 347 1.71 5.12 -30.73
C GLY A 347 0.37 5.08 -29.97
N VAL A 348 0.12 4.04 -29.17
CA VAL A 348 -1.13 3.85 -28.41
C VAL A 348 -1.34 4.92 -27.35
N ALA A 349 -2.56 5.06 -26.81
CA ALA A 349 -2.80 5.97 -25.69
C ALA A 349 -2.06 5.47 -24.43
N TYR A 350 -2.24 4.19 -24.12
CA TYR A 350 -1.59 3.51 -22.99
C TYR A 350 -1.06 2.13 -23.37
N GLY A 351 0.11 1.80 -22.84
CA GLY A 351 0.64 0.44 -22.74
C GLY A 351 0.36 -0.16 -21.37
N MET A 352 0.09 -1.46 -21.32
CA MET A 352 -0.25 -2.17 -20.09
C MET A 352 0.43 -3.52 -20.04
N VAL A 353 0.98 -3.90 -18.89
CA VAL A 353 1.49 -5.26 -18.67
C VAL A 353 0.97 -5.85 -17.36
N PHE A 354 0.39 -7.04 -17.46
CA PHE A 354 -0.01 -7.82 -16.30
C PHE A 354 1.19 -8.58 -15.74
N THR A 355 1.67 -8.12 -14.59
CA THR A 355 2.83 -8.68 -13.87
C THR A 355 2.90 -8.13 -12.44
N ALA A 356 3.47 -8.92 -11.53
CA ALA A 356 3.95 -8.44 -10.22
C ALA A 356 5.49 -8.47 -10.10
N SER A 357 6.23 -8.43 -11.22
CA SER A 357 7.70 -8.34 -11.27
C SER A 357 8.39 -9.43 -10.43
N HIS A 358 8.97 -9.08 -9.29
CA HIS A 358 9.72 -9.95 -8.40
C HIS A 358 8.89 -10.51 -7.23
N ASN A 359 7.62 -10.12 -7.05
CA ASN A 359 6.78 -10.62 -5.95
C ASN A 359 6.60 -12.14 -6.01
N ALA A 360 6.26 -12.76 -4.89
CA ALA A 360 5.97 -14.19 -4.79
C ALA A 360 4.86 -14.64 -5.77
N PRO A 361 4.77 -15.95 -6.11
CA PRO A 361 3.89 -16.45 -7.16
C PRO A 361 2.38 -16.17 -6.96
N GLU A 362 1.94 -16.01 -5.72
CA GLU A 362 0.56 -15.68 -5.33
C GLU A 362 0.17 -14.23 -5.65
N TRP A 363 1.13 -13.38 -6.02
CA TRP A 363 0.89 -12.00 -6.43
C TRP A 363 0.75 -11.85 -7.94
N ASN A 364 -0.14 -10.95 -8.34
CA ASN A 364 -0.20 -10.42 -9.70
C ASN A 364 -0.49 -8.91 -9.66
N GLY A 365 -0.46 -8.23 -10.81
CA GLY A 365 -0.59 -6.80 -10.87
C GLY A 365 -0.74 -6.25 -12.27
N LEU A 366 -0.83 -4.93 -12.38
CA LEU A 366 -0.89 -4.19 -13.62
C LEU A 366 0.04 -2.98 -13.55
N LYS A 367 0.97 -2.89 -14.50
CA LYS A 367 1.69 -1.65 -14.80
C LYS A 367 1.00 -0.95 -15.97
N VAL A 368 0.88 0.37 -15.88
CA VAL A 368 0.29 1.21 -16.93
C VAL A 368 1.31 2.28 -17.31
N PHE A 369 1.53 2.44 -18.61
CA PHE A 369 2.45 3.42 -19.17
C PHE A 369 1.71 4.27 -20.19
N HIS A 370 2.07 5.55 -20.26
CA HIS A 370 1.70 6.42 -21.37
C HIS A 370 2.23 5.84 -22.69
N GLY A 371 1.63 6.24 -23.82
CA GLY A 371 2.11 5.88 -25.16
C GLY A 371 3.55 6.31 -25.47
N ASN A 372 4.21 7.08 -24.61
CA ASN A 372 5.63 7.43 -24.71
C ASN A 372 6.56 6.50 -23.90
N GLY A 373 6.01 5.45 -23.26
CA GLY A 373 6.71 4.48 -22.40
C GLY A 373 6.79 4.86 -20.92
N GLY A 374 6.51 6.12 -20.56
CA GLY A 374 6.60 6.56 -19.16
C GLY A 374 5.50 5.97 -18.27
N LEU A 375 5.86 5.51 -17.08
CA LEU A 375 4.90 5.16 -16.01
C LEU A 375 4.04 6.37 -15.64
N LEU A 376 2.80 6.10 -15.20
CA LEU A 376 1.90 7.15 -14.70
C LEU A 376 2.44 7.83 -13.43
N MET A 377 2.20 9.14 -13.33
CA MET A 377 2.55 9.94 -12.15
C MET A 377 1.56 9.73 -11.01
N THR A 378 1.97 10.06 -9.78
CA THR A 378 1.17 9.78 -8.57
C THR A 378 -0.23 10.41 -8.63
N GLU A 379 -0.35 11.62 -9.16
CA GLU A 379 -1.65 12.29 -9.31
C GLU A 379 -2.59 11.51 -10.25
N GLU A 380 -2.07 11.01 -11.37
CA GLU A 380 -2.83 10.23 -12.35
C GLU A 380 -3.27 8.88 -11.76
N THR A 381 -2.34 8.19 -11.09
CA THR A 381 -2.67 6.91 -10.45
C THR A 381 -3.71 7.08 -9.34
N ASN A 382 -3.64 8.14 -8.55
CA ASN A 382 -4.63 8.42 -7.50
C ASN A 382 -6.02 8.69 -8.07
N GLN A 383 -6.12 9.41 -9.20
CA GLN A 383 -7.39 9.65 -9.88
C GLN A 383 -8.00 8.34 -10.40
N LEU A 384 -7.19 7.50 -11.06
CA LEU A 384 -7.63 6.20 -11.56
C LEU A 384 -8.04 5.26 -10.42
N GLU A 385 -7.29 5.26 -9.32
CA GLU A 385 -7.57 4.49 -8.11
C GLU A 385 -8.94 4.85 -7.52
N GLN A 386 -9.16 6.14 -7.27
CA GLN A 386 -10.41 6.64 -6.71
C GLN A 386 -11.60 6.30 -7.60
N GLU A 387 -11.47 6.53 -8.91
CA GLU A 387 -12.54 6.21 -9.85
C GLU A 387 -12.83 4.70 -9.90
N ALA A 388 -11.79 3.87 -10.04
CA ALA A 388 -11.95 2.43 -10.12
C ALA A 388 -12.60 1.84 -8.87
N ASN A 389 -12.26 2.36 -7.68
CA ASN A 389 -12.82 1.91 -6.41
C ASN A 389 -14.31 2.26 -6.23
N LEU A 390 -14.81 3.28 -6.93
CA LEU A 390 -16.23 3.66 -6.93
C LEU A 390 -17.07 2.89 -7.96
N LEU A 391 -16.44 2.20 -8.91
CA LEU A 391 -17.16 1.46 -9.96
C LEU A 391 -17.78 0.16 -9.42
N THR A 392 -19.07 -0.02 -9.71
CA THR A 392 -19.80 -1.27 -9.46
C THR A 392 -19.95 -2.10 -10.73
N SER A 393 -20.34 -3.37 -10.60
CA SER A 393 -20.52 -4.28 -11.75
C SER A 393 -21.49 -3.75 -12.82
N GLN A 394 -22.49 -2.96 -12.44
CA GLN A 394 -23.46 -2.35 -13.34
C GLN A 394 -22.89 -1.20 -14.18
N ARG A 395 -21.74 -0.64 -13.77
CA ARG A 395 -21.07 0.46 -14.46
C ARG A 395 -19.96 0.01 -15.41
N LEU A 396 -19.70 -1.31 -15.48
CA LEU A 396 -18.67 -1.88 -16.35
C LEU A 396 -19.25 -2.13 -17.75
N VAL A 397 -18.66 -1.48 -18.76
CA VAL A 397 -19.04 -1.66 -20.17
C VAL A 397 -18.06 -2.63 -20.81
N ARG A 398 -18.54 -3.81 -21.21
CA ARG A 398 -17.71 -4.85 -21.83
C ARG A 398 -18.42 -5.56 -22.97
N VAL A 399 -17.63 -6.08 -23.90
CA VAL A 399 -18.07 -7.00 -24.96
C VAL A 399 -17.31 -8.32 -24.80
N PRO A 400 -17.95 -9.49 -25.02
CA PRO A 400 -17.24 -10.77 -24.96
C PRO A 400 -16.02 -10.79 -25.88
N PHE A 401 -14.90 -11.33 -25.39
CA PHE A 401 -13.62 -11.31 -26.11
C PHE A 401 -13.73 -11.78 -27.56
N GLU A 402 -14.35 -12.95 -27.80
CA GLU A 402 -14.48 -13.53 -29.15
C GLU A 402 -15.30 -12.63 -30.08
N THR A 403 -16.32 -11.95 -29.57
CA THR A 403 -17.14 -11.01 -30.35
C THR A 403 -16.32 -9.79 -30.75
N ALA A 404 -15.55 -9.22 -29.82
CA ALA A 404 -14.70 -8.07 -30.09
C ALA A 404 -13.51 -8.41 -31.01
N HIS A 405 -12.97 -9.63 -30.91
CA HIS A 405 -11.94 -10.13 -31.81
C HIS A 405 -12.47 -10.35 -33.24
N GLN A 406 -13.64 -10.97 -33.39
CA GLN A 406 -14.30 -11.14 -34.69
C GLN A 406 -14.71 -9.81 -35.34
N ALA A 407 -15.04 -8.81 -34.52
CA ALA A 407 -15.35 -7.46 -34.97
C ALA A 407 -14.11 -6.61 -35.26
N ASP A 408 -12.90 -7.18 -35.17
CA ASP A 408 -11.64 -6.50 -35.47
C ASP A 408 -11.43 -5.25 -34.58
N VAL A 409 -11.84 -5.35 -33.30
CA VAL A 409 -11.57 -4.35 -32.25
C VAL A 409 -10.42 -4.79 -31.36
N ILE A 410 -10.28 -6.11 -31.14
CA ILE A 410 -9.14 -6.73 -30.46
C ILE A 410 -8.34 -7.50 -31.50
N HIS A 411 -7.05 -7.23 -31.62
CA HIS A 411 -6.15 -7.97 -32.52
C HIS A 411 -4.92 -8.44 -31.78
N TYR A 412 -4.45 -9.63 -32.16
CA TYR A 412 -3.17 -10.13 -31.70
C TYR A 412 -2.02 -9.41 -32.40
N CYS A 413 -0.96 -9.11 -31.66
CA CYS A 413 0.27 -8.53 -32.19
C CYS A 413 1.53 -9.20 -31.63
N ASP A 414 2.66 -8.93 -32.28
CA ASP A 414 3.98 -9.39 -31.89
C ASP A 414 5.02 -8.33 -32.24
N TYR A 415 5.76 -7.88 -31.23
CA TYR A 415 6.83 -6.87 -31.34
C TYR A 415 8.21 -7.46 -30.95
N THR A 416 8.32 -8.77 -30.79
CA THR A 416 9.53 -9.44 -30.28
C THR A 416 10.76 -9.15 -31.12
N ASN A 417 10.66 -9.30 -32.45
CA ASN A 417 11.79 -9.04 -33.35
C ASN A 417 12.15 -7.55 -33.37
N ALA A 418 11.16 -6.65 -33.43
CA ALA A 418 11.40 -5.21 -33.41
C ALA A 418 12.10 -4.75 -32.12
N TYR A 419 11.71 -5.30 -30.97
CA TYR A 419 12.37 -5.06 -29.69
C TYR A 419 13.80 -5.62 -29.67
N ILE A 420 14.02 -6.82 -30.21
CA ILE A 420 15.37 -7.42 -30.30
C ILE A 420 16.28 -6.56 -31.19
N ASP A 421 15.80 -6.13 -32.37
CA ASP A 421 16.52 -5.25 -33.27
C ASP A 421 16.84 -3.91 -32.60
N ARG A 422 15.88 -3.39 -31.81
CA ARG A 422 16.07 -2.20 -31.01
C ARG A 422 17.20 -2.36 -30.00
N VAL A 423 17.21 -3.43 -29.19
CA VAL A 423 18.29 -3.69 -28.23
C VAL A 423 19.63 -3.89 -28.94
N ALA A 424 19.64 -4.67 -30.02
CA ALA A 424 20.82 -4.91 -30.83
C ALA A 424 21.42 -3.62 -31.42
N SER A 425 20.59 -2.60 -31.70
CA SER A 425 21.07 -1.31 -32.21
C SER A 425 21.94 -0.51 -31.22
N PHE A 426 21.88 -0.83 -29.92
CA PHE A 426 22.69 -0.16 -28.89
C PHE A 426 24.03 -0.86 -28.62
N VAL A 427 24.24 -2.07 -29.14
CA VAL A 427 25.40 -2.91 -28.82
C VAL A 427 26.18 -3.33 -30.07
N ASP A 428 27.50 -3.45 -29.96
CA ASP A 428 28.34 -3.98 -31.04
C ASP A 428 28.27 -5.52 -31.09
N MET A 429 27.26 -6.02 -31.80
CA MET A 429 27.02 -7.46 -31.99
C MET A 429 28.21 -8.18 -32.64
N GLU A 430 28.99 -7.51 -33.50
CA GLU A 430 30.13 -8.13 -34.18
C GLU A 430 31.32 -8.33 -33.25
N ILE A 431 31.55 -7.41 -32.30
CA ILE A 431 32.57 -7.59 -31.26
C ILE A 431 32.20 -8.74 -30.34
N ILE A 432 30.92 -8.85 -29.94
CA ILE A 432 30.46 -9.96 -29.10
C ILE A 432 30.64 -11.31 -29.82
N LYS A 433 30.26 -11.39 -31.11
CA LYS A 433 30.46 -12.59 -31.95
C LYS A 433 31.90 -13.06 -31.99
N ARG A 434 32.86 -12.13 -32.09
CA ARG A 434 34.29 -12.46 -32.15
C ARG A 434 34.85 -12.95 -30.82
N ALA A 435 34.31 -12.44 -29.71
CA ALA A 435 34.76 -12.85 -28.37
C ALA A 435 34.32 -14.27 -27.99
N ALA A 436 33.25 -14.79 -28.61
CA ALA A 436 32.76 -16.16 -28.43
C ALA A 436 32.56 -16.55 -26.94
N LEU A 437 31.99 -15.60 -26.17
CA LEU A 437 31.82 -15.70 -24.72
C LEU A 437 30.93 -16.87 -24.31
N ARG A 438 31.26 -17.50 -23.18
CA ARG A 438 30.44 -18.50 -22.48
C ARG A 438 29.62 -17.80 -21.41
N VAL A 439 28.30 -17.88 -21.52
CA VAL A 439 27.37 -17.18 -20.61
C VAL A 439 26.38 -18.19 -20.05
N VAL A 440 26.10 -18.11 -18.74
CA VAL A 440 24.99 -18.84 -18.13
C VAL A 440 23.90 -17.85 -17.72
N VAL A 441 22.65 -18.18 -18.02
CA VAL A 441 21.50 -17.30 -17.80
C VAL A 441 20.46 -18.00 -16.93
N ASP A 442 20.01 -17.31 -15.88
CA ASP A 442 18.88 -17.69 -15.04
C ASP A 442 17.74 -16.66 -15.23
N PRO A 443 16.75 -16.92 -16.11
CA PRO A 443 15.58 -16.06 -16.24
C PRO A 443 14.60 -16.26 -15.07
N MET A 444 14.93 -17.12 -14.08
CA MET A 444 14.13 -17.39 -12.88
C MET A 444 12.69 -17.80 -13.19
N PHE A 445 12.47 -18.61 -14.24
CA PHE A 445 11.16 -18.97 -14.81
C PHE A 445 10.32 -17.81 -15.37
N GLY A 446 10.91 -16.61 -15.44
CA GLY A 446 10.32 -15.39 -16.00
C GLY A 446 10.45 -15.29 -17.52
N VAL A 447 10.02 -14.15 -18.05
CA VAL A 447 9.83 -13.92 -19.49
C VAL A 447 11.09 -13.53 -20.28
N GLY A 448 12.20 -13.23 -19.60
CA GLY A 448 13.43 -12.76 -20.26
C GLY A 448 14.15 -13.80 -21.12
N ARG A 449 13.78 -15.09 -21.00
CA ARG A 449 14.44 -16.20 -21.70
C ARG A 449 14.44 -16.03 -23.22
N LEU A 450 13.29 -15.72 -23.81
CA LEU A 450 13.12 -15.73 -25.27
C LEU A 450 13.94 -14.62 -25.92
N THR A 451 13.75 -13.38 -25.46
CA THR A 451 14.37 -12.18 -26.02
C THR A 451 15.89 -12.17 -25.82
N LEU A 452 16.38 -12.38 -24.60
CA LEU A 452 17.82 -12.46 -24.34
C LEU A 452 18.43 -13.67 -25.06
N GLY A 453 17.73 -14.81 -25.10
CA GLY A 453 18.21 -15.99 -25.81
C GLY A 453 18.39 -15.77 -27.31
N ILE A 454 17.49 -15.05 -27.99
CA ILE A 454 17.67 -14.72 -29.40
C ILE A 454 18.89 -13.80 -29.59
N LEU A 455 19.03 -12.76 -28.78
CA LEU A 455 20.17 -11.84 -28.83
C LEU A 455 21.51 -12.56 -28.63
N LEU A 456 21.62 -13.39 -27.59
CA LEU A 456 22.86 -14.12 -27.30
C LEU A 456 23.20 -15.16 -28.38
N ASN A 457 22.20 -15.82 -28.94
CA ASN A 457 22.40 -16.78 -30.02
C ASN A 457 22.83 -16.08 -31.31
N ASP A 458 22.22 -14.95 -31.67
CA ASP A 458 22.67 -14.14 -32.81
C ASP A 458 24.11 -13.63 -32.58
N ALA A 459 24.42 -13.21 -31.36
CA ALA A 459 25.75 -12.83 -30.93
C ALA A 459 26.75 -14.01 -30.84
N ARG A 460 26.35 -15.24 -31.19
CA ARG A 460 27.17 -16.46 -31.17
C ARG A 460 27.83 -16.75 -29.81
N CYS A 461 27.21 -16.30 -28.73
CA CYS A 461 27.60 -16.71 -27.38
C CYS A 461 27.33 -18.20 -27.19
N ARG A 462 28.16 -18.86 -26.36
CA ARG A 462 27.88 -20.22 -25.86
C ARG A 462 27.01 -20.09 -24.62
N VAL A 463 25.70 -20.21 -24.80
CA VAL A 463 24.73 -19.95 -23.74
C VAL A 463 24.27 -21.25 -23.09
N ASN A 464 24.21 -21.26 -21.76
CA ASN A 464 23.48 -22.26 -21.01
C ASN A 464 22.37 -21.60 -20.20
N PHE A 465 21.19 -22.21 -20.15
CA PHE A 465 20.05 -21.71 -19.41
C PHE A 465 19.73 -22.63 -18.24
N ILE A 466 19.44 -22.04 -17.09
CA ILE A 466 18.88 -22.73 -15.92
C ILE A 466 17.51 -22.12 -15.61
N ASN A 467 16.60 -22.86 -14.98
CA ASN A 467 15.24 -22.38 -14.64
C ASN A 467 14.46 -21.73 -15.80
N GLU A 468 14.63 -22.22 -17.04
CA GLU A 468 14.07 -21.60 -18.25
C GLU A 468 12.64 -22.01 -18.63
N ARG A 469 12.08 -23.00 -17.93
CA ARG A 469 10.76 -23.54 -18.27
C ARG A 469 9.67 -22.58 -17.81
N HIS A 470 8.52 -22.59 -18.51
CA HIS A 470 7.34 -21.92 -17.97
C HIS A 470 6.89 -22.61 -16.68
N ASN A 471 7.02 -21.91 -15.56
CA ASN A 471 6.53 -22.35 -14.26
C ASN A 471 5.88 -21.15 -13.55
N PRO A 472 4.54 -21.07 -13.49
CA PRO A 472 3.84 -19.94 -12.86
C PRO A 472 4.07 -19.86 -11.34
N LEU A 473 4.62 -20.92 -10.73
CA LEU A 473 5.02 -20.95 -9.32
C LEU A 473 6.48 -20.52 -9.10
N PHE A 474 7.24 -20.19 -10.16
CA PHE A 474 8.65 -19.78 -10.09
C PHE A 474 9.55 -20.72 -9.25
N GLY A 475 9.22 -22.01 -9.21
CA GLY A 475 9.93 -22.99 -8.38
C GLY A 475 9.61 -22.91 -6.88
N GLY A 476 8.49 -22.28 -6.49
CA GLY A 476 8.03 -22.12 -5.11
C GLY A 476 8.67 -20.94 -4.37
N ARG A 477 9.25 -19.98 -5.10
CA ARG A 477 9.96 -18.81 -4.54
C ARG A 477 9.68 -17.56 -5.36
N SER A 478 9.94 -16.39 -4.78
CA SER A 478 9.92 -15.13 -5.51
C SER A 478 10.97 -15.12 -6.64
N PRO A 479 10.64 -14.66 -7.87
CA PRO A 479 11.60 -14.48 -8.95
C PRO A 479 12.38 -13.17 -8.75
N ALA A 480 13.06 -13.04 -7.61
CA ALA A 480 13.90 -11.90 -7.25
C ALA A 480 15.38 -12.33 -7.32
N PRO A 481 16.24 -11.66 -8.10
CA PRO A 481 17.61 -12.09 -8.31
C PRO A 481 18.53 -11.66 -7.14
N ASP A 482 18.24 -12.16 -5.93
CA ASP A 482 19.04 -11.95 -4.73
C ASP A 482 20.11 -13.04 -4.53
N LEU A 483 21.06 -12.78 -3.62
CA LEU A 483 22.18 -13.68 -3.33
C LEU A 483 21.74 -15.11 -2.97
N ASN A 484 20.61 -15.26 -2.26
CA ASN A 484 20.10 -16.58 -1.87
C ASN A 484 19.51 -17.33 -3.08
N ALA A 485 18.78 -16.62 -3.94
CA ALA A 485 18.16 -17.19 -5.12
C ALA A 485 19.20 -17.62 -6.17
N LEU A 486 20.33 -16.90 -6.27
CA LEU A 486 21.34 -17.07 -7.30
C LEU A 486 22.47 -18.05 -6.96
N ARG A 487 22.42 -18.74 -5.82
CA ARG A 487 23.46 -19.73 -5.41
C ARG A 487 23.73 -20.79 -6.49
N LEU A 488 22.68 -21.25 -7.18
CA LEU A 488 22.81 -22.23 -8.26
C LEU A 488 23.56 -21.62 -9.45
N LEU A 489 23.23 -20.39 -9.85
CA LEU A 489 23.91 -19.67 -10.92
C LEU A 489 25.40 -19.45 -10.59
N MET A 490 25.69 -19.03 -9.36
CA MET A 490 27.07 -18.86 -8.86
C MET A 490 27.87 -20.17 -8.95
N ALA A 491 27.28 -21.30 -8.53
CA ALA A 491 27.92 -22.60 -8.64
C ALA A 491 28.18 -22.99 -10.10
N HIS A 492 27.22 -22.78 -11.00
CA HIS A 492 27.41 -23.03 -12.43
C HIS A 492 28.57 -22.23 -13.02
N VAL A 493 28.71 -20.95 -12.64
CA VAL A 493 29.83 -20.12 -13.12
C VAL A 493 31.17 -20.66 -12.62
N ARG A 494 31.29 -20.99 -11.32
CA ARG A 494 32.52 -21.55 -10.71
C ARG A 494 32.96 -22.85 -11.37
N ASP A 495 31.99 -23.73 -11.66
CA ASP A 495 32.28 -25.08 -12.12
C ASP A 495 32.43 -25.17 -13.66
N GLY A 496 31.91 -24.19 -14.40
CA GLY A 496 31.65 -24.32 -15.84
C GLY A 496 32.48 -23.45 -16.79
N GLU A 497 33.55 -22.81 -16.30
CA GLU A 497 34.42 -21.90 -17.09
C GLU A 497 33.61 -20.83 -17.87
N TYR A 498 32.58 -20.27 -17.23
CA TYR A 498 31.79 -19.20 -17.83
C TYR A 498 32.50 -17.85 -17.67
N ASN A 499 32.32 -16.97 -18.66
CA ASN A 499 32.84 -15.60 -18.57
C ASN A 499 32.00 -14.72 -17.64
N LEU A 500 30.70 -15.01 -17.54
CA LEU A 500 29.78 -14.35 -16.62
C LEU A 500 28.47 -15.14 -16.52
N GLY A 501 27.76 -14.93 -15.41
CA GLY A 501 26.38 -15.37 -15.20
C GLY A 501 25.43 -14.18 -15.16
N LEU A 502 24.25 -14.32 -15.72
CA LEU A 502 23.22 -13.29 -15.75
C LEU A 502 21.92 -13.82 -15.17
N ALA A 503 21.20 -13.00 -14.41
CA ALA A 503 19.85 -13.31 -13.97
C ALA A 503 18.90 -12.12 -14.15
N MET A 504 17.62 -12.43 -14.30
CA MET A 504 16.55 -11.44 -14.46
C MET A 504 15.38 -11.80 -13.54
N ASP A 505 14.60 -10.79 -13.13
CA ASP A 505 13.37 -11.01 -12.39
C ASP A 505 12.21 -11.47 -13.29
N GLY A 506 11.04 -11.70 -12.69
CA GLY A 506 9.89 -12.33 -13.37
C GLY A 506 9.45 -11.66 -14.67
N ASP A 507 9.55 -10.33 -14.76
CA ASP A 507 9.19 -9.53 -15.94
C ASP A 507 10.39 -8.93 -16.70
N ALA A 508 11.60 -9.35 -16.33
CA ALA A 508 12.87 -9.01 -16.98
C ALA A 508 13.19 -7.51 -17.07
N ASP A 509 12.69 -6.73 -16.10
CA ASP A 509 13.04 -5.32 -15.96
C ASP A 509 14.25 -5.10 -15.03
N ARG A 510 14.68 -6.13 -14.30
CA ARG A 510 15.89 -6.13 -13.46
C ARG A 510 16.97 -7.09 -13.96
N ILE A 511 18.21 -6.80 -13.56
CA ILE A 511 19.39 -7.63 -13.81
C ILE A 511 20.14 -7.93 -12.52
N ALA A 512 20.74 -9.12 -12.46
CA ALA A 512 21.86 -9.41 -11.58
C ALA A 512 23.02 -10.04 -12.36
N LEU A 513 24.23 -9.83 -11.86
CA LEU A 513 25.47 -10.23 -12.51
C LEU A 513 26.29 -11.10 -11.56
N ILE A 514 26.76 -12.23 -12.10
CA ILE A 514 27.78 -13.08 -11.49
C ILE A 514 29.06 -12.94 -12.33
N ASN A 515 30.17 -12.54 -11.71
CA ASN A 515 31.45 -12.43 -12.41
C ASN A 515 32.04 -13.81 -12.76
N GLU A 516 33.15 -13.83 -13.49
CA GLU A 516 33.85 -15.04 -13.90
C GLU A 516 34.39 -15.92 -12.75
N GLN A 517 34.52 -15.40 -11.52
CA GLN A 517 34.86 -16.18 -10.32
C GLN A 517 33.61 -16.79 -9.65
N GLY A 518 32.41 -16.53 -10.15
CA GLY A 518 31.18 -16.96 -9.53
C GLY A 518 30.83 -16.16 -8.27
N GLU A 519 31.21 -14.89 -8.23
CA GLU A 519 30.87 -13.94 -7.17
C GLU A 519 29.74 -13.05 -7.65
N PHE A 520 28.82 -12.73 -6.74
CA PHE A 520 27.73 -11.81 -7.00
C PHE A 520 28.27 -10.38 -7.03
N ILE A 521 27.92 -9.63 -8.07
CA ILE A 521 28.27 -8.21 -8.20
C ILE A 521 27.07 -7.38 -7.75
N GLU A 522 27.31 -6.48 -6.79
CA GLU A 522 26.29 -5.60 -6.26
C GLU A 522 25.71 -4.69 -7.35
N ILE A 523 24.40 -4.40 -7.26
CA ILE A 523 23.71 -3.61 -8.29
C ILE A 523 24.36 -2.24 -8.49
N ASN A 524 24.77 -1.59 -7.40
CA ASN A 524 25.45 -0.30 -7.45
C ASN A 524 26.75 -0.38 -8.29
N ASP A 525 27.50 -1.48 -8.20
CA ASP A 525 28.70 -1.70 -9.01
C ASP A 525 28.36 -2.00 -10.48
N ILE A 526 27.25 -2.68 -10.76
CA ILE A 526 26.75 -2.85 -12.14
C ILE A 526 26.43 -1.49 -12.76
N LEU A 527 25.81 -0.57 -12.02
CA LEU A 527 25.51 0.77 -12.51
C LEU A 527 26.80 1.57 -12.81
N LEU A 528 27.79 1.46 -11.93
CA LEU A 528 29.12 2.07 -12.12
C LEU A 528 29.81 1.54 -13.38
N LEU A 529 29.87 0.21 -13.54
CA LEU A 529 30.47 -0.44 -14.70
C LEU A 529 29.82 0.00 -16.01
N LEU A 530 28.48 0.03 -16.05
CA LEU A 530 27.74 0.44 -17.24
C LEU A 530 27.96 1.92 -17.56
N TYR A 531 27.86 2.82 -16.58
CA TYR A 531 28.09 4.24 -16.82
C TYR A 531 29.53 4.54 -17.28
N TRP A 532 30.51 3.92 -16.62
CA TRP A 532 31.92 3.96 -17.02
C TRP A 532 32.11 3.46 -18.45
N TYR A 533 31.54 2.30 -18.80
CA TYR A 533 31.68 1.73 -20.14
C TYR A 533 31.08 2.60 -21.25
N LEU A 534 29.87 3.13 -21.02
CA LEU A 534 29.20 4.04 -21.95
C LEU A 534 30.05 5.31 -22.18
N HIS A 535 30.71 5.81 -21.14
CA HIS A 535 31.53 7.01 -21.23
C HIS A 535 32.93 6.75 -21.80
N GLU A 536 33.69 5.84 -21.21
CA GLU A 536 35.10 5.57 -21.51
C GLU A 536 35.28 4.85 -22.85
N HIS A 537 34.47 3.82 -23.11
CA HIS A 537 34.66 2.92 -24.24
C HIS A 537 33.73 3.19 -25.42
N LYS A 538 32.49 3.64 -25.16
CA LYS A 538 31.56 4.06 -26.23
C LYS A 538 31.67 5.55 -26.55
N GLY A 539 32.38 6.35 -25.74
CA GLY A 539 32.60 7.78 -25.97
C GLY A 539 31.35 8.64 -25.83
N LEU A 540 30.30 8.13 -25.18
CA LEU A 540 29.06 8.86 -24.95
C LEU A 540 29.23 9.83 -23.77
N ARG A 541 28.45 10.90 -23.76
CA ARG A 541 28.52 12.00 -22.78
C ARG A 541 27.14 12.36 -22.25
N GLY A 542 27.09 12.94 -21.06
CA GLY A 542 25.86 13.34 -20.39
C GLY A 542 25.75 12.80 -18.97
N ALA A 543 24.87 13.42 -18.20
CA ALA A 543 24.64 13.14 -16.78
C ALA A 543 24.22 11.69 -16.49
N VAL A 544 24.31 11.30 -15.21
CA VAL A 544 23.73 10.05 -14.69
C VAL A 544 22.59 10.35 -13.74
N VAL A 545 21.50 9.60 -13.83
CA VAL A 545 20.36 9.72 -12.91
C VAL A 545 20.36 8.55 -11.93
N ARG A 546 20.16 8.83 -10.65
CA ARG A 546 19.99 7.81 -9.62
C ARG A 546 18.94 8.24 -8.61
N ASN A 547 18.39 7.29 -7.85
CA ASN A 547 17.48 7.66 -6.77
C ASN A 547 18.24 7.93 -5.44
N VAL A 548 17.50 8.42 -4.43
CA VAL A 548 18.03 8.71 -3.08
C VAL A 548 18.64 7.51 -2.36
N ALA A 549 18.28 6.27 -2.73
CA ALA A 549 18.76 5.02 -2.13
C ALA A 549 19.84 4.32 -2.98
N THR A 550 20.43 5.01 -3.96
CA THR A 550 21.48 4.48 -4.84
C THR A 550 22.82 5.12 -4.49
N THR A 551 23.92 4.38 -4.70
CA THR A 551 25.29 4.77 -4.30
C THR A 551 25.69 6.19 -4.72
N HIS A 552 26.41 6.90 -3.83
CA HIS A 552 27.06 8.18 -4.16
C HIS A 552 28.35 8.00 -4.98
N LEU A 553 28.81 6.76 -5.20
CA LEU A 553 29.95 6.50 -6.11
C LEU A 553 29.63 6.91 -7.56
N LEU A 554 28.36 6.87 -7.98
CA LEU A 554 27.95 7.38 -9.29
C LEU A 554 28.22 8.88 -9.43
N ASP A 555 28.06 9.65 -8.35
CA ASP A 555 28.32 11.09 -8.31
C ASP A 555 29.81 11.36 -8.49
N LYS A 556 30.65 10.56 -7.82
CA LYS A 556 32.10 10.62 -7.97
C LYS A 556 32.52 10.26 -9.39
N LEU A 557 31.93 9.24 -9.98
CA LEU A 557 32.23 8.83 -11.36
C LEU A 557 31.78 9.89 -12.38
N ALA A 558 30.59 10.47 -12.22
CA ALA A 558 30.12 11.56 -13.07
C ALA A 558 31.03 12.79 -12.95
N SER A 559 31.37 13.19 -11.72
CA SER A 559 32.28 14.31 -11.45
C SER A 559 33.68 14.07 -12.03
N HIS A 560 34.20 12.84 -11.96
CA HIS A 560 35.46 12.46 -12.60
C HIS A 560 35.45 12.74 -14.11
N TYR A 561 34.31 12.54 -14.76
CA TYR A 561 34.11 12.81 -16.18
C TYR A 561 33.67 14.25 -16.50
N GLY A 562 33.50 15.11 -15.48
CA GLY A 562 32.99 16.47 -15.64
C GLY A 562 31.48 16.53 -15.92
N GLU A 563 30.75 15.45 -15.63
CA GLU A 563 29.31 15.30 -15.80
C GLU A 563 28.57 15.46 -14.46
N GLU A 564 27.26 15.67 -14.52
CA GLU A 564 26.40 15.82 -13.34
C GLU A 564 25.77 14.48 -12.92
N ALA A 565 25.51 14.31 -11.63
CA ALA A 565 24.65 13.25 -11.11
C ALA A 565 23.33 13.85 -10.58
N ILE A 566 22.21 13.41 -11.16
CA ILE A 566 20.87 13.88 -10.81
C ILE A 566 20.23 12.89 -9.84
N GLU A 567 19.93 13.35 -8.62
CA GLU A 567 19.24 12.54 -7.61
C GLU A 567 17.71 12.73 -7.69
N THR A 568 16.97 11.63 -7.70
CA THR A 568 15.49 11.62 -7.70
C THR A 568 14.91 10.86 -6.50
N PRO A 569 13.61 11.01 -6.17
CA PRO A 569 12.92 10.10 -5.27
C PRO A 569 12.96 8.64 -5.77
N VAL A 570 12.67 7.69 -4.89
CA VAL A 570 12.57 6.27 -5.24
C VAL A 570 11.37 6.03 -6.16
N GLY A 571 11.59 5.17 -7.16
CA GLY A 571 10.60 4.80 -8.16
C GLY A 571 11.07 5.22 -9.55
N PHE A 572 11.14 4.25 -10.46
CA PHE A 572 11.73 4.47 -11.78
C PHE A 572 11.00 5.50 -12.66
N LYS A 573 9.74 5.83 -12.34
CA LYS A 573 9.00 6.92 -13.02
C LYS A 573 9.74 8.26 -12.96
N TRP A 574 10.42 8.56 -11.85
CA TRP A 574 11.21 9.78 -11.69
C TRP A 574 12.53 9.71 -12.48
N ILE A 575 13.14 8.54 -12.53
CA ILE A 575 14.38 8.30 -13.28
C ILE A 575 14.13 8.47 -14.79
N GLY A 576 13.07 7.84 -15.31
CA GLY A 576 12.69 7.93 -16.72
C GLY A 576 12.39 9.36 -17.17
N ASP A 577 11.69 10.15 -16.34
CA ASP A 577 11.43 11.56 -16.62
C ASP A 577 12.71 12.42 -16.58
N ALA A 578 13.56 12.19 -15.56
CA ALA A 578 14.83 12.91 -15.41
C ALA A 578 15.81 12.64 -16.56
N ILE A 579 15.90 11.40 -17.08
CA ILE A 579 16.74 11.09 -18.24
C ILE A 579 16.39 12.00 -19.43
N ILE A 580 15.10 12.20 -19.69
CA ILE A 580 14.63 13.05 -20.78
C ILE A 580 14.87 14.53 -20.45
N ARG A 581 14.50 14.96 -19.24
CA ARG A 581 14.57 16.36 -18.81
C ARG A 581 15.99 16.91 -18.79
N TYR A 582 16.95 16.10 -18.37
CA TYR A 582 18.35 16.48 -18.21
C TYR A 582 19.25 15.97 -19.33
N ASP A 583 18.68 15.36 -20.38
CA ASP A 583 19.42 14.68 -21.45
C ASP A 583 20.50 13.72 -20.90
N ALA A 584 20.17 13.03 -19.80
CA ALA A 584 21.11 12.19 -19.09
C ALA A 584 21.45 10.95 -19.91
N LEU A 585 22.70 10.52 -19.89
CA LEU A 585 23.19 9.36 -20.63
C LEU A 585 22.55 8.06 -20.13
N MET A 586 22.39 7.94 -18.81
CA MET A 586 21.95 6.72 -18.13
C MET A 586 21.14 7.08 -16.89
N GLY A 587 20.21 6.21 -16.52
CA GLY A 587 19.63 6.22 -15.18
C GLY A 587 19.41 4.83 -14.63
N GLY A 588 19.57 4.67 -13.32
CA GLY A 588 19.41 3.38 -12.65
C GLY A 588 19.11 3.50 -11.16
N GLU A 589 18.67 2.39 -10.59
CA GLU A 589 18.37 2.29 -9.16
C GLU A 589 18.98 1.02 -8.55
N SER A 590 19.31 1.09 -7.26
CA SER A 590 19.82 -0.02 -6.45
C SER A 590 18.92 -1.27 -6.42
N SER A 591 17.67 -1.17 -6.92
CA SER A 591 16.74 -2.30 -7.05
C SER A 591 17.06 -3.27 -8.20
N GLY A 592 18.06 -2.95 -9.04
CA GLY A 592 18.52 -3.83 -10.12
C GLY A 592 18.09 -3.39 -11.52
N GLY A 593 17.53 -2.19 -11.68
CA GLY A 593 16.97 -1.71 -12.95
C GLY A 593 17.70 -0.48 -13.48
N MET A 594 17.86 -0.41 -14.81
CA MET A 594 18.46 0.73 -15.49
C MET A 594 17.94 0.90 -16.92
N THR A 595 18.16 2.09 -17.49
CA THR A 595 17.98 2.38 -18.91
C THR A 595 18.99 3.45 -19.37
N ILE A 596 19.04 3.68 -20.68
CA ILE A 596 19.94 4.66 -21.30
C ILE A 596 19.17 5.62 -22.19
N ARG A 597 19.80 6.77 -22.44
CA ARG A 597 19.28 7.78 -23.37
C ARG A 597 18.91 7.16 -24.71
N GLY A 598 17.72 7.52 -25.17
CA GLY A 598 17.27 7.19 -26.51
C GLY A 598 16.78 5.76 -26.69
N HIS A 599 16.63 4.95 -25.62
CA HIS A 599 15.96 3.64 -25.64
C HIS A 599 14.48 3.74 -25.21
N ILE A 600 14.08 3.11 -24.10
CA ILE A 600 12.77 3.21 -23.44
C ILE A 600 12.90 4.01 -22.12
N ARG A 601 11.78 4.42 -21.52
CA ARG A 601 11.73 5.23 -20.30
C ARG A 601 11.69 4.41 -19.01
N GLY A 602 11.38 3.12 -19.08
CA GLY A 602 11.43 2.16 -17.99
C GLY A 602 12.72 1.35 -17.98
N LYS A 603 12.78 0.36 -17.09
CA LYS A 603 13.96 -0.47 -16.87
C LYS A 603 14.06 -1.57 -17.92
N ASP A 604 15.26 -1.89 -18.35
CA ASP A 604 15.52 -2.98 -19.30
C ASP A 604 16.72 -3.83 -18.87
N GLY A 605 16.43 -4.97 -18.21
CA GLY A 605 17.45 -5.94 -17.81
C GLY A 605 18.10 -6.67 -18.99
N ILE A 606 17.42 -6.74 -20.15
CA ILE A 606 17.92 -7.39 -21.36
C ILE A 606 18.95 -6.49 -22.05
N LEU A 607 18.68 -5.19 -22.14
CA LEU A 607 19.65 -4.20 -22.63
C LEU A 607 20.88 -4.16 -21.73
N ALA A 608 20.69 -4.07 -20.40
CA ALA A 608 21.79 -4.06 -19.44
C ALA A 608 22.67 -5.32 -19.60
N SER A 609 22.05 -6.48 -19.79
CA SER A 609 22.75 -7.75 -20.03
C SER A 609 23.63 -7.69 -21.28
N MET A 610 23.08 -7.17 -22.38
CA MET A 610 23.83 -7.06 -23.64
C MET A 610 24.97 -6.06 -23.56
N LEU A 611 24.81 -4.94 -22.84
CA LEU A 611 25.87 -3.97 -22.61
C LEU A 611 27.02 -4.54 -21.77
N LEU A 612 26.72 -5.33 -20.73
CA LEU A 612 27.75 -6.02 -19.93
C LEU A 612 28.54 -7.03 -20.77
N ILE A 613 27.85 -7.77 -21.64
CA ILE A 613 28.48 -8.73 -22.56
C ILE A 613 29.35 -8.00 -23.59
N GLU A 614 28.85 -6.90 -24.16
CA GLU A 614 29.62 -6.03 -25.05
C GLU A 614 30.88 -5.50 -24.35
N MET A 615 30.76 -5.07 -23.09
CA MET A 615 31.87 -4.57 -22.29
C MET A 615 32.96 -5.62 -22.10
N VAL A 616 32.60 -6.85 -21.70
CA VAL A 616 33.56 -7.96 -21.55
C VAL A 616 34.19 -8.30 -22.91
N ALA A 617 33.40 -8.35 -23.98
CA ALA A 617 33.90 -8.65 -25.32
C ALA A 617 34.84 -7.56 -25.88
N LYS A 618 34.51 -6.29 -25.66
CA LYS A 618 35.25 -5.12 -26.17
C LYS A 618 36.57 -4.94 -25.46
N THR A 619 36.56 -5.08 -24.14
CA THR A 619 37.75 -4.88 -23.30
C THR A 619 38.64 -6.11 -23.25
N ASN A 620 38.06 -7.30 -23.51
CA ASN A 620 38.70 -8.60 -23.32
C ASN A 620 39.27 -8.74 -21.89
N LYS A 621 38.57 -8.16 -20.91
CA LYS A 621 38.92 -8.21 -19.49
C LYS A 621 37.80 -8.88 -18.67
N PRO A 622 38.17 -9.59 -17.59
CA PRO A 622 37.20 -10.08 -16.62
C PRO A 622 36.43 -8.97 -15.92
N ILE A 623 35.21 -9.24 -15.44
CA ILE A 623 34.39 -8.26 -14.70
C ILE A 623 35.12 -7.81 -13.42
N SER A 624 35.79 -8.72 -12.72
CA SER A 624 36.54 -8.37 -11.49
C SER A 624 37.63 -7.33 -11.75
N ALA A 625 38.35 -7.42 -12.87
CA ALA A 625 39.40 -6.47 -13.24
C ALA A 625 38.82 -5.12 -13.68
N LEU A 626 37.71 -5.15 -14.44
CA LEU A 626 37.01 -3.93 -14.85
C LEU A 626 36.46 -3.16 -13.64
N LEU A 627 35.92 -3.88 -12.66
CA LEU A 627 35.40 -3.26 -11.45
C LEU A 627 36.51 -2.59 -10.63
N GLU A 628 37.69 -3.22 -10.54
CA GLU A 628 38.86 -2.62 -9.91
C GLU A 628 39.31 -1.32 -10.62
N GLU A 629 39.26 -1.28 -11.96
CA GLU A 629 39.55 -0.07 -12.72
C GLU A 629 38.57 1.06 -12.38
N VAL A 630 37.28 0.75 -12.25
CA VAL A 630 36.27 1.75 -11.87
C VAL A 630 36.48 2.24 -10.43
N TRP A 631 36.76 1.33 -9.49
CA TRP A 631 37.03 1.69 -8.10
C TRP A 631 38.30 2.52 -7.92
N GLN A 632 39.28 2.44 -8.81
CA GLN A 632 40.42 3.35 -8.82
C GLN A 632 40.02 4.80 -9.12
N LEU A 633 38.93 5.01 -9.85
CA LEU A 633 38.40 6.33 -10.18
C LEU A 633 37.47 6.88 -9.08
N THR A 634 36.63 6.01 -8.52
CA THR A 634 35.57 6.42 -7.57
C THR A 634 35.96 6.28 -6.10
N GLY A 635 37.00 5.50 -5.81
CA GLY A 635 37.18 4.86 -4.51
C GLY A 635 36.19 3.72 -4.29
N ARG A 636 36.18 3.19 -3.08
CA ARG A 636 35.27 2.12 -2.65
C ARG A 636 34.31 2.62 -1.57
N ALA A 637 33.10 2.12 -1.63
CA ALA A 637 32.10 2.24 -0.57
C ALA A 637 31.31 0.93 -0.50
N THR A 638 30.75 0.65 0.66
CA THR A 638 29.89 -0.49 0.89
C THR A 638 28.55 0.01 1.36
N MET A 639 27.50 -0.54 0.77
CA MET A 639 26.13 -0.23 1.11
C MET A 639 25.55 -1.37 1.95
N VAL A 640 24.83 -1.02 3.01
CA VAL A 640 24.09 -1.98 3.84
C VAL A 640 22.62 -1.59 3.85
N GLU A 641 21.74 -2.56 3.67
CA GLU A 641 20.29 -2.42 3.82
C GLU A 641 19.80 -3.34 4.93
N THR A 642 19.07 -2.77 5.90
CA THR A 642 18.31 -3.52 6.90
C THR A 642 16.84 -3.16 6.78
N ASN A 643 16.00 -4.20 6.79
CA ASN A 643 14.55 -4.07 6.76
C ASN A 643 14.00 -4.47 8.13
N LEU A 644 13.31 -3.54 8.78
CA LEU A 644 12.54 -3.79 10.00
C LEU A 644 11.07 -4.00 9.62
N PRO A 645 10.34 -4.96 10.24
CA PRO A 645 8.89 -5.03 10.08
C PRO A 645 8.28 -3.68 10.48
N ALA A 646 7.58 -3.03 9.55
CA ALA A 646 6.87 -1.81 9.87
C ALA A 646 5.51 -2.18 10.45
N THR A 647 5.20 -1.62 11.60
CA THR A 647 3.83 -1.59 12.09
C THR A 647 3.21 -0.24 11.81
N ALA A 648 1.88 -0.21 11.75
CA ALA A 648 1.13 1.04 11.72
C ALA A 648 1.48 2.02 12.86
N GLU A 649 1.84 1.48 14.03
CA GLU A 649 2.32 2.27 15.17
C GLU A 649 3.68 2.93 14.88
N MET A 650 4.62 2.20 14.28
CA MET A 650 5.91 2.76 13.87
C MET A 650 5.74 3.92 12.88
N ARG A 651 4.78 3.85 11.96
CA ARG A 651 4.50 4.94 11.00
C ARG A 651 4.05 6.24 11.67
N VAL A 652 3.58 6.19 12.91
CA VAL A 652 3.27 7.37 13.72
C VAL A 652 4.48 7.79 14.56
N ILE A 653 5.11 6.84 15.25
CA ILE A 653 6.12 7.12 16.28
C ILE A 653 7.50 7.43 15.68
N VAL A 654 7.94 6.69 14.66
CA VAL A 654 9.30 6.81 14.11
C VAL A 654 9.58 8.21 13.54
N PRO A 655 8.68 8.85 12.77
CA PRO A 655 8.92 10.22 12.31
C PRO A 655 9.12 11.23 13.44
N GLN A 656 8.38 11.08 14.55
CA GLN A 656 8.49 11.95 15.71
C GLN A 656 9.84 11.76 16.43
N ARG A 657 10.21 10.50 16.71
CA ARG A 657 11.50 10.17 17.34
C ARG A 657 12.67 10.64 16.51
N LEU A 658 12.59 10.49 15.19
CA LEU A 658 13.66 10.91 14.30
C LEU A 658 13.82 12.44 14.29
N ALA A 659 12.71 13.18 14.33
CA ALA A 659 12.75 14.64 14.49
C ALA A 659 13.39 15.04 15.82
N GLU A 660 13.01 14.40 16.93
CA GLU A 660 13.62 14.64 18.26
C GLU A 660 15.13 14.34 18.28
N LEU A 661 15.55 13.23 17.67
CA LEU A 661 16.96 12.84 17.58
C LEU A 661 17.79 13.87 16.78
N ILE A 662 17.25 14.34 15.67
CA ILE A 662 17.88 15.33 14.80
C ILE A 662 17.94 16.70 15.50
N ASP A 663 16.82 17.16 16.06
CA ASP A 663 16.72 18.46 16.72
C ASP A 663 17.55 18.52 18.03
N GLY A 664 17.68 17.38 18.71
CA GLY A 664 18.53 17.23 19.89
C GLY A 664 20.03 17.32 19.60
N GLY A 665 20.44 17.11 18.33
CA GLY A 665 21.84 17.20 17.90
C GLY A 665 22.74 16.05 18.37
N ASP A 666 22.16 14.97 18.91
CA ASP A 666 22.91 13.83 19.48
C ASP A 666 23.20 12.76 18.42
N LEU A 667 23.87 13.16 17.34
CA LEU A 667 24.24 12.28 16.23
C LEU A 667 25.71 11.85 16.36
N PRO A 668 26.05 10.55 16.19
CA PRO A 668 27.43 10.06 16.37
C PRO A 668 28.44 10.60 15.35
N TRP A 669 27.95 11.08 14.19
CA TRP A 669 28.77 11.57 13.10
C TRP A 669 28.39 13.00 12.73
N SER A 670 29.36 13.78 12.27
CA SER A 670 29.16 15.16 11.82
C SER A 670 28.29 15.21 10.57
N VAL A 671 27.12 15.85 10.69
CA VAL A 671 26.16 16.03 9.60
C VAL A 671 26.62 17.14 8.68
N ARG A 672 26.68 16.84 7.38
CA ARG A 672 26.92 17.80 6.31
C ARG A 672 25.60 18.34 5.76
N GLU A 673 24.62 17.47 5.57
CA GLU A 673 23.33 17.80 4.95
C GLU A 673 22.23 16.86 5.46
N LEU A 674 21.03 17.41 5.64
CA LEU A 674 19.81 16.68 5.99
C LEU A 674 18.76 16.91 4.91
N ARG A 675 18.13 15.82 4.46
CA ARG A 675 17.07 15.85 3.46
C ARG A 675 15.88 15.00 3.88
N GLN A 676 14.67 15.46 3.56
CA GLN A 676 13.40 14.84 3.99
C GLN A 676 12.39 14.69 2.84
N ASP A 677 12.85 14.70 1.60
CA ASP A 677 11.99 14.65 0.41
C ASP A 677 11.46 13.25 0.05
N ASP A 678 12.15 12.17 0.41
CA ASP A 678 11.66 10.79 0.31
C ASP A 678 12.28 9.94 1.43
N GLY A 679 11.60 9.91 2.57
CA GLY A 679 12.18 9.45 3.83
C GLY A 679 13.09 10.50 4.44
N THR A 680 13.95 10.11 5.37
CA THR A 680 14.93 11.00 5.99
C THR A 680 16.33 10.54 5.64
N LYS A 681 17.03 11.34 4.83
CA LYS A 681 18.41 11.12 4.41
C LYS A 681 19.34 12.04 5.19
N ILE A 682 20.29 11.46 5.90
CA ILE A 682 21.33 12.18 6.65
C ILE A 682 22.65 11.93 5.94
N ILE A 683 23.25 12.98 5.41
CA ILE A 683 24.56 12.92 4.76
C ILE A 683 25.59 13.47 5.72
N PHE A 684 26.60 12.68 6.02
CA PHE A 684 27.67 13.01 6.94
C PHE A 684 28.95 13.40 6.19
N GLU A 685 29.91 13.95 6.92
CA GLU A 685 31.27 14.10 6.43
C GLU A 685 31.93 12.74 6.14
N ASN A 686 32.98 12.74 5.32
CA ASN A 686 33.76 11.54 4.92
C ASN A 686 32.96 10.49 4.11
N ASP A 687 32.12 10.94 3.18
CA ASP A 687 31.40 10.08 2.22
C ASP A 687 30.53 9.00 2.88
N LYS A 688 29.82 9.38 3.95
CA LYS A 688 28.88 8.52 4.65
C LYS A 688 27.47 9.07 4.56
N TRP A 689 26.47 8.20 4.46
CA TRP A 689 25.08 8.62 4.58
C TRP A 689 24.19 7.52 5.15
N LEU A 690 23.07 7.95 5.73
CA LEU A 690 21.96 7.12 6.19
C LEU A 690 20.68 7.54 5.48
N LEU A 691 19.81 6.59 5.19
CA LEU A 691 18.44 6.84 4.72
C LEU A 691 17.47 5.95 5.48
N LEU A 692 16.48 6.56 6.11
CA LEU A 692 15.36 5.87 6.72
C LEU A 692 14.09 6.14 5.92
N ARG A 693 13.41 5.10 5.42
CA ARG A 693 12.12 5.27 4.74
C ARG A 693 11.18 4.09 4.94
N PHE A 694 9.89 4.37 5.09
CA PHE A 694 8.87 3.34 4.98
C PHE A 694 8.75 2.87 3.54
N SER A 695 8.67 1.56 3.32
CA SER A 695 8.36 1.01 2.00
C SER A 695 6.92 1.36 1.62
N GLY A 696 6.72 1.72 0.36
CA GLY A 696 5.42 2.00 -0.24
C GLY A 696 4.75 0.76 -0.83
N THR A 697 5.44 -0.38 -0.92
CA THR A 697 4.93 -1.62 -1.53
C THR A 697 4.91 -2.81 -0.57
N GLU A 698 5.58 -2.68 0.58
CA GLU A 698 5.73 -3.75 1.58
C GLU A 698 5.61 -3.14 2.98
N PRO A 699 5.13 -3.90 3.99
CA PRO A 699 5.03 -3.43 5.38
C PRO A 699 6.39 -3.48 6.08
N VAL A 700 7.38 -2.75 5.56
CA VAL A 700 8.74 -2.68 6.10
C VAL A 700 9.25 -1.25 6.20
N LEU A 701 10.04 -0.97 7.23
CA LEU A 701 10.84 0.22 7.40
C LEU A 701 12.26 -0.10 6.96
N ARG A 702 12.72 0.59 5.91
CA ARG A 702 14.03 0.35 5.30
C ARG A 702 15.04 1.34 5.85
N ILE A 703 16.18 0.81 6.29
CA ILE A 703 17.36 1.57 6.67
C ILE A 703 18.48 1.25 5.70
N PHE A 704 18.98 2.26 5.03
CA PHE A 704 20.14 2.14 4.16
C PHE A 704 21.29 2.94 4.74
N SER A 705 22.50 2.42 4.66
CA SER A 705 23.72 3.19 4.85
C SER A 705 24.69 2.96 3.72
N GLU A 706 25.54 3.93 3.48
CA GLU A 706 26.76 3.77 2.70
C GLU A 706 27.92 4.36 3.48
N ALA A 707 29.03 3.63 3.52
CA ALA A 707 30.27 4.08 4.13
C ALA A 707 31.48 3.47 3.41
N PRO A 708 32.70 4.01 3.62
CA PRO A 708 33.92 3.46 3.01
C PRO A 708 34.24 1.99 3.37
N THR A 709 33.69 1.48 4.48
CA THR A 709 33.87 0.09 4.92
C THR A 709 32.54 -0.56 5.29
N LEU A 710 32.45 -1.88 5.13
CA LEU A 710 31.28 -2.67 5.54
C LEU A 710 30.98 -2.50 7.04
N GLU A 711 32.00 -2.54 7.88
CA GLU A 711 31.87 -2.39 9.34
C GLU A 711 31.28 -1.03 9.71
N GLY A 712 31.73 0.05 9.05
CA GLY A 712 31.18 1.39 9.27
C GLY A 712 29.75 1.54 8.77
N ALA A 713 29.42 0.94 7.62
CA ALA A 713 28.06 0.94 7.09
C ALA A 713 27.11 0.19 8.03
N GLN A 714 27.53 -0.98 8.54
CA GLN A 714 26.76 -1.76 9.50
C GLN A 714 26.56 -1.02 10.82
N GLU A 715 27.61 -0.40 11.36
CA GLU A 715 27.54 0.41 12.59
C GLU A 715 26.48 1.52 12.48
N MET A 716 26.40 2.20 11.33
CA MET A 716 25.42 3.25 11.08
C MET A 716 23.98 2.73 11.09
N VAL A 717 23.74 1.59 10.45
CA VAL A 717 22.42 0.95 10.39
C VAL A 717 22.00 0.46 11.77
N ASP A 718 22.89 -0.23 12.48
CA ASP A 718 22.61 -0.79 13.80
C ASP A 718 22.33 0.32 14.82
N TRP A 719 23.09 1.42 14.77
CA TRP A 719 22.85 2.58 15.60
C TRP A 719 21.46 3.18 15.34
N LEU A 720 21.09 3.44 14.08
CA LEU A 720 19.79 4.06 13.77
C LEU A 720 18.63 3.12 14.09
N ALA A 721 18.78 1.82 13.79
CA ALA A 721 17.80 0.79 14.16
C ALA A 721 17.55 0.75 15.67
N HIS A 722 18.61 0.86 16.47
CA HIS A 722 18.51 0.90 17.93
C HIS A 722 17.81 2.17 18.42
N GLU A 723 18.18 3.35 17.93
CA GLU A 723 17.56 4.61 18.38
C GLU A 723 16.06 4.69 18.05
N ILE A 724 15.63 4.19 16.88
CA ILE A 724 14.21 4.24 16.50
C ILE A 724 13.35 3.17 17.19
N THR A 725 13.96 2.09 17.70
CA THR A 725 13.23 0.96 18.34
C THR A 725 13.23 1.00 19.88
N ARG A 726 14.04 1.86 20.51
CA ARG A 726 13.95 2.18 21.95
C ARG A 726 12.55 2.57 22.39
#